data_AF-A0AAN6RJC3-F1
#
_entry.id   AF-A0AAN6RJC3-F1
#
_cell.length_a   1.000
_cell.length_b   1.000
_cell.length_c   1.000
_cell.angle_alpha   90.00
_cell.angle_beta   90.00
_cell.angle_gamma   90.00
#
_symmetry.space_group_name_H-M   'P 1'
#
loop_
_entity.id
_entity.type
_entity.pdbx_description
1 polymer ?
#
loop_
_entity_poly.entity_id
_entity_poly.type
_entity_poly.pdbx_seq_one_letter_code
_entity_poly.pdbx_strand_id
1 'polypeptide(L)'
;MVGRPPGQPISLANAITPEAHTPIRKLLNPAFTTRALHQQDKILQMHTNLFIERLSEKAREGGIDDGAVVDIAPWFNYLTFDIFGDLGFGESFDCLQKSQIHPWIAFIFEHVKAAAFLVMTGYYPPLKYLLMKCIPASLTKVQQDHFQQIVDKVDRRLNWEHQRPDIMSYVIQGSKAKNSVPMGEIHATFMLLTIAGSETGATALGGIANYLIQSSDKLALLQEEIRNTFSSADLITPETLQELPYLNAVINEGLRLCPPIPWMLPRRVPAGGDTVCGVWLPAGTLVSIQAYTLQRDETYFHCANEFHPERWLPDALNDPESPFHSDQRQAVQPFSVGPRNCVGKHLALAEMRLALAKLIWTFDMRAVEGKRLRWEDLRTFLMVEKRPIEVNLRLRSRRKELHKSLRLMQDEIRLGASVIVARVMQNRVIFSRCFHLPNRATPRFFQIYNVMGSHDRGRLKKLDIAPGNAILVLSAIAGALGFPTVSERNNHNGLDVQISASKGLLKSSTNGRLVLMFAPNGTDPLEDTDVTSSPNFIFGKNLFDFSTKRPATLSGGSNFSTETGVYGWPNLSLDDIPHGTYSVQAFLTKYEKVKRSDGSVVSVRFPCGDGAPNVNGFGSLITSVTEFEVKEGRQTLKLVFNNITAVEPFKGTEIGGCYQGNYKDTELLKYVKIRSKKLSAFWGRDMYVGANVVLPAGYNAKDKASRYPVIYSQSHWPADSGAFDYPSDTKFAESWDNGTIPATNVTAARSAPKMILVTFRHEAPYYDDSYAVNTANLGPYGDAINDELIPHIDKTFNTIRAPYARIQEGGSTGGWESIASVIYRPDLFGACFSSYPDSLDFHRHQDIELYTSKNAYQRAEGSFVPSIRTHRNGTEVILATVAQENHWELTFGTASRSSNQWDIWNAVFGVQGYNNYPLEPWDKVTGEIYPEAVELWKPFDLSNYVTSNWKGARNLGKALAGRIYIYVGSWDNYFLNEGVMEFQKRTDAVGGAGWANVTILPEKRHGGNYQDREIWDYLELVDRWIKDHAPDGSSPISSSATAPSTRGNQWKDVIKRGGRQAAIARQSPPSIKSKKAQKGTEVKASVGRWDPGVSLKAQWVINGKPTCKPFSVSQGETIRYVPDRKGKLQLLTTGSKRNYATETRSSNKIPIH
;
A
#
# COMPACT_ATOMS: atom_id res chain seq x y z
N MET A 1 9.77 -33.05 -38.15
CA MET A 1 10.24 -32.72 -36.78
C MET A 1 9.89 -31.26 -36.53
N VAL A 2 8.82 -30.83 -35.88
CA VAL A 2 7.67 -31.46 -35.21
C VAL A 2 6.74 -32.06 -36.27
N GLY A 3 6.66 -33.39 -36.34
CA GLY A 3 5.59 -33.98 -37.14
C GLY A 3 4.30 -33.81 -36.37
N ARG A 4 3.30 -33.12 -36.94
CA ARG A 4 1.92 -33.16 -36.45
C ARG A 4 1.56 -34.64 -36.21
N PRO A 5 1.26 -35.07 -34.97
CA PRO A 5 0.67 -36.39 -34.77
C PRO A 5 -0.59 -36.48 -35.64
N PRO A 6 -0.81 -37.58 -36.39
CA PRO A 6 -1.97 -37.70 -37.26
C PRO A 6 -3.26 -37.32 -36.50
N GLY A 7 -3.98 -36.31 -36.99
CA GLY A 7 -5.24 -35.84 -36.37
C GLY A 7 -5.17 -34.61 -35.45
N GLN A 8 -4.01 -34.16 -34.97
CA GLN A 8 -3.95 -32.99 -34.06
C GLN A 8 -3.98 -31.63 -34.79
N PRO A 9 -4.52 -30.53 -34.25
CA PRO A 9 -4.54 -29.23 -34.93
C PRO A 9 -3.14 -28.64 -35.20
N ILE A 10 -3.06 -27.69 -36.14
CA ILE A 10 -1.84 -26.95 -36.46
C ILE A 10 -1.60 -25.87 -35.39
N SER A 11 -0.35 -25.64 -34.99
CA SER A 11 0.06 -24.56 -34.10
C SER A 11 1.08 -23.64 -34.78
N LEU A 12 1.35 -22.48 -34.18
CA LEU A 12 2.34 -21.53 -34.68
C LEU A 12 3.72 -22.18 -34.97
N ALA A 13 4.17 -23.13 -34.15
CA ALA A 13 5.48 -23.78 -34.34
C ALA A 13 5.49 -24.88 -35.40
N ASN A 14 4.37 -25.61 -35.59
CA ASN A 14 4.33 -26.76 -36.49
C ASN A 14 3.70 -26.46 -37.86
N ALA A 15 3.16 -25.25 -38.08
CA ALA A 15 2.73 -24.76 -39.38
C ALA A 15 3.94 -24.62 -40.32
N ILE A 16 4.19 -25.58 -41.21
CA ILE A 16 5.43 -25.62 -42.03
C ILE A 16 5.37 -24.65 -43.22
N THR A 17 4.20 -24.44 -43.82
CA THR A 17 4.05 -23.57 -44.99
C THR A 17 3.72 -22.11 -44.60
N PRO A 18 4.08 -21.12 -45.43
CA PRO A 18 3.71 -19.72 -45.20
C PRO A 18 2.20 -19.49 -45.09
N GLU A 19 1.40 -20.24 -45.86
CA GLU A 19 -0.05 -20.12 -45.92
C GLU A 19 -0.71 -20.55 -44.59
N ALA A 20 -0.17 -21.59 -43.94
CA ALA A 20 -0.64 -22.04 -42.63
C ALA A 20 -0.10 -21.18 -41.48
N HIS A 21 1.13 -20.67 -41.57
CA HIS A 21 1.77 -19.93 -40.48
C HIS A 21 1.32 -18.46 -40.40
N THR A 22 1.19 -17.79 -41.54
CA THR A 22 0.94 -16.35 -41.61
C THR A 22 -0.35 -15.92 -40.89
N PRO A 23 -1.48 -16.64 -41.01
CA PRO A 23 -2.71 -16.30 -40.29
C PRO A 23 -2.53 -16.34 -38.77
N ILE A 24 -1.97 -17.42 -38.23
CA ILE A 24 -1.72 -17.58 -36.79
C ILE A 24 -0.76 -16.49 -36.29
N ARG A 25 0.29 -16.18 -37.06
CA ARG A 25 1.25 -15.14 -36.69
C ARG A 25 0.62 -13.75 -36.70
N LYS A 26 -0.20 -13.42 -37.70
CA LYS A 26 -0.91 -12.12 -37.79
C LYS A 26 -1.90 -11.95 -36.63
N LEU A 27 -2.55 -13.02 -36.19
CA LEU A 27 -3.46 -13.01 -35.04
C LEU A 27 -2.73 -12.64 -33.75
N LEU A 28 -1.53 -13.17 -33.53
CA LEU A 28 -0.78 -12.98 -32.29
C LEU A 28 0.03 -11.68 -32.23
N ASN A 29 0.58 -11.21 -33.36
CA ASN A 29 1.51 -10.06 -33.39
C ASN A 29 1.04 -8.82 -32.59
N PRO A 30 -0.23 -8.38 -32.64
CA PRO A 30 -0.68 -7.22 -31.88
C PRO A 30 -0.44 -7.33 -30.36
N ALA A 31 -0.55 -8.54 -29.80
CA ALA A 31 -0.38 -8.82 -28.38
C ALA A 31 1.07 -8.68 -27.88
N PHE A 32 2.05 -8.67 -28.79
CA PHE A 32 3.48 -8.66 -28.47
C PHE A 32 4.19 -7.39 -28.95
N THR A 33 3.43 -6.34 -29.25
CA THR A 33 3.98 -5.01 -29.57
C THR A 33 4.46 -4.30 -28.31
N THR A 34 5.39 -3.35 -28.43
CA THR A 34 5.82 -2.50 -27.30
C THR A 34 4.64 -1.79 -26.62
N ARG A 35 3.65 -1.33 -27.42
CA ARG A 35 2.41 -0.74 -26.90
C ARG A 35 1.59 -1.72 -26.05
N ALA A 36 1.43 -2.97 -26.52
CA ALA A 36 0.73 -3.99 -25.75
C ALA A 36 1.47 -4.32 -24.45
N LEU A 37 2.80 -4.35 -24.48
CA LEU A 37 3.63 -4.58 -23.30
C LEU A 37 3.47 -3.49 -22.24
N HIS A 38 3.40 -2.22 -22.63
CA HIS A 38 3.12 -1.13 -21.67
C HIS A 38 1.77 -1.31 -20.98
N GLN A 39 0.76 -1.85 -21.68
CA GLN A 39 -0.54 -2.14 -21.07
C GLN A 39 -0.51 -3.39 -20.18
N GLN A 40 0.37 -4.34 -20.48
CA GLN A 40 0.58 -5.59 -19.73
C GLN A 40 1.50 -5.39 -18.51
N ASP A 41 2.15 -4.23 -18.37
CA ASP A 41 3.18 -3.97 -17.36
C ASP A 41 2.72 -4.26 -15.92
N LYS A 42 1.48 -3.89 -15.59
CA LYS A 42 0.90 -4.18 -14.26
C LYS A 42 0.94 -5.67 -13.91
N ILE A 43 0.75 -6.56 -14.89
CA ILE A 43 0.78 -8.02 -14.69
C ILE A 43 2.22 -8.49 -14.45
N LEU A 44 3.17 -7.98 -15.24
CA LEU A 44 4.60 -8.27 -15.10
C LEU A 44 5.11 -7.83 -13.72
N GLN A 45 4.78 -6.60 -13.29
CA GLN A 45 5.19 -6.07 -11.99
C GLN A 45 4.53 -6.82 -10.83
N MET A 46 3.24 -7.15 -10.93
CA MET A 46 2.51 -7.89 -9.89
C MET A 46 3.18 -9.23 -9.57
N HIS A 47 3.42 -10.06 -10.59
CA HIS A 47 4.04 -11.38 -10.39
C HIS A 47 5.52 -11.26 -10.01
N THR A 48 6.26 -10.28 -10.56
CA THR A 48 7.66 -10.10 -10.18
C THR A 48 7.81 -9.60 -8.74
N ASN A 49 6.93 -8.73 -8.26
CA ASN A 49 6.91 -8.30 -6.86
C ASN A 49 6.60 -9.48 -5.93
N LEU A 50 5.61 -10.31 -6.28
CA LEU A 50 5.30 -11.53 -5.51
C LEU A 50 6.48 -12.52 -5.51
N PHE A 51 7.20 -12.66 -6.63
CA PHE A 51 8.42 -13.45 -6.70
C PHE A 51 9.50 -12.95 -5.73
N ILE A 52 9.73 -11.64 -5.67
CA ILE A 52 10.68 -11.05 -4.72
C ILE A 52 10.20 -11.20 -3.28
N GLU A 53 8.91 -11.02 -3.01
CA GLU A 53 8.31 -11.19 -1.69
C GLU A 53 8.54 -12.61 -1.16
N ARG A 54 8.20 -13.63 -1.95
CA ARG A 54 8.35 -15.04 -1.57
C ARG A 54 9.82 -15.45 -1.40
N LEU A 55 10.72 -14.95 -2.25
CA LEU A 55 12.15 -15.14 -2.06
C LEU A 55 12.68 -14.40 -0.81
N SER A 56 12.08 -13.27 -0.45
CA SER A 56 12.42 -12.53 0.76
C SER A 56 11.98 -13.28 2.02
N GLU A 57 10.79 -13.89 2.01
CA GLU A 57 10.36 -14.82 3.05
C GLU A 57 11.37 -15.97 3.21
N LYS A 58 11.78 -16.60 2.11
CA LYS A 58 12.78 -17.68 2.12
C LYS A 58 14.13 -17.22 2.63
N ALA A 59 14.63 -16.07 2.18
CA ALA A 59 15.90 -15.52 2.65
C ALA A 59 15.89 -15.25 4.17
N ARG A 60 14.73 -14.84 4.74
CA ARG A 60 14.57 -14.62 6.18
C ARG A 60 14.62 -15.91 7.00
N GLU A 61 14.24 -17.06 6.44
CA GLU A 61 14.33 -18.37 7.12
C GLU A 61 15.77 -18.72 7.51
N GLY A 62 16.76 -18.24 6.77
CA GLY A 62 18.19 -18.47 7.03
C GLY A 62 18.86 -17.44 7.95
N GLY A 63 18.12 -16.46 8.46
CA GLY A 63 18.64 -15.39 9.32
C GLY A 63 19.21 -14.18 8.56
N ILE A 64 19.27 -13.03 9.23
CA ILE A 64 19.57 -11.72 8.62
C ILE A 64 20.99 -11.62 8.04
N ASP A 65 21.98 -12.24 8.70
CA ASP A 65 23.40 -12.13 8.30
C ASP A 65 23.88 -13.22 7.35
N ASP A 66 23.31 -14.42 7.48
CA ASP A 66 23.70 -15.62 6.74
C ASP A 66 22.83 -15.85 5.50
N GLY A 67 21.59 -15.33 5.47
CA GLY A 67 20.63 -15.58 4.40
C GLY A 67 20.25 -17.06 4.28
N ALA A 68 19.43 -17.41 3.30
CA ALA A 68 19.03 -18.78 3.05
C ALA A 68 19.63 -19.32 1.76
N VAL A 69 20.00 -20.61 1.77
CA VAL A 69 20.33 -21.32 0.54
C VAL A 69 19.04 -21.75 -0.14
N VAL A 70 18.83 -21.25 -1.35
CA VAL A 70 17.63 -21.51 -2.15
C VAL A 70 18.07 -22.06 -3.50
N ASP A 71 17.43 -23.13 -3.95
CA ASP A 71 17.47 -23.49 -5.38
C ASP A 71 16.65 -22.46 -6.15
N ILE A 72 17.32 -21.54 -6.87
CA ILE A 72 16.65 -20.43 -7.55
C ILE A 72 15.95 -20.85 -8.85
N ALA A 73 16.30 -22.01 -9.42
CA ALA A 73 15.81 -22.42 -10.73
C ALA A 73 14.27 -22.62 -10.76
N PRO A 74 13.65 -23.31 -9.79
CA PRO A 74 12.18 -23.42 -9.73
C PRO A 74 11.47 -22.08 -9.57
N TRP A 75 12.09 -21.08 -8.94
CA TRP A 75 11.45 -19.78 -8.73
C TRP A 75 11.29 -18.98 -10.01
N PHE A 76 12.26 -19.05 -10.92
CA PHE A 76 12.10 -18.49 -12.26
C PHE A 76 11.01 -19.21 -13.05
N ASN A 77 10.85 -20.52 -12.83
CA ASN A 77 9.73 -21.26 -13.36
C ASN A 77 8.40 -20.77 -12.76
N TYR A 78 8.30 -20.58 -11.45
CA TYR A 78 7.08 -20.07 -10.84
C TYR A 78 6.67 -18.71 -11.42
N LEU A 79 7.64 -17.81 -11.53
CA LEU A 79 7.44 -16.46 -12.07
C LEU A 79 6.94 -16.49 -13.52
N THR A 80 7.69 -17.16 -14.40
CA THR A 80 7.42 -17.14 -15.84
C THR A 80 6.11 -17.85 -16.20
N PHE A 81 5.78 -18.94 -15.49
CA PHE A 81 4.49 -19.62 -15.67
C PHE A 81 3.33 -18.80 -15.16
N ASP A 82 3.44 -18.14 -14.00
CA ASP A 82 2.34 -17.30 -13.49
C ASP A 82 2.12 -16.05 -14.36
N ILE A 83 3.19 -15.40 -14.82
CA ILE A 83 3.11 -14.29 -15.79
C ILE A 83 2.42 -14.76 -17.08
N PHE A 84 2.88 -15.86 -17.68
CA PHE A 84 2.26 -16.35 -18.90
C PHE A 84 0.83 -16.80 -18.65
N GLY A 85 0.54 -17.48 -17.54
CA GLY A 85 -0.80 -17.93 -17.21
C GLY A 85 -1.77 -16.77 -17.18
N ASP A 86 -1.38 -15.71 -16.49
CA ASP A 86 -2.20 -14.51 -16.36
C ASP A 86 -2.34 -13.74 -17.68
N LEU A 87 -1.26 -13.61 -18.46
CA LEU A 87 -1.30 -12.98 -19.79
C LEU A 87 -2.05 -13.83 -20.84
N GLY A 88 -1.93 -15.16 -20.76
CA GLY A 88 -2.43 -16.10 -21.76
C GLY A 88 -3.86 -16.55 -21.48
N PHE A 89 -4.26 -16.68 -20.22
CA PHE A 89 -5.54 -17.24 -19.80
C PHE A 89 -6.34 -16.31 -18.89
N GLY A 90 -5.79 -15.16 -18.49
CA GLY A 90 -6.42 -14.26 -17.52
C GLY A 90 -6.39 -14.78 -16.08
N GLU A 91 -5.75 -15.93 -15.83
CA GLU A 91 -5.58 -16.56 -14.53
C GLU A 91 -4.18 -17.20 -14.43
N SER A 92 -3.46 -17.03 -13.32
CA SER A 92 -2.14 -17.62 -13.11
C SER A 92 -2.21 -19.14 -12.85
N PHE A 93 -1.07 -19.78 -12.61
CA PHE A 93 -1.01 -21.18 -12.17
C PHE A 93 -0.81 -21.29 -10.64
N ASP A 94 -0.84 -20.16 -9.93
CA ASP A 94 -0.54 -19.99 -8.50
C ASP A 94 0.80 -20.59 -8.06
N CYS A 95 1.79 -20.67 -8.96
CA CYS A 95 3.07 -21.30 -8.65
C CYS A 95 3.84 -20.50 -7.58
N LEU A 96 3.85 -19.17 -7.69
CA LEU A 96 4.48 -18.27 -6.72
C LEU A 96 3.75 -18.28 -5.38
N GLN A 97 2.41 -18.19 -5.42
CA GLN A 97 1.59 -18.15 -4.21
C GLN A 97 1.74 -19.43 -3.38
N LYS A 98 1.80 -20.59 -4.05
CA LYS A 98 1.97 -21.89 -3.39
C LYS A 98 3.44 -22.30 -3.23
N SER A 99 4.37 -21.50 -3.78
CA SER A 99 5.82 -21.81 -3.82
C SER A 99 6.11 -23.23 -4.32
N GLN A 100 5.38 -23.67 -5.35
CA GLN A 100 5.48 -25.03 -5.91
C GLN A 100 5.11 -25.05 -7.40
N ILE A 101 5.67 -25.99 -8.16
CA ILE A 101 5.32 -26.16 -9.59
C ILE A 101 3.90 -26.74 -9.66
N HIS A 102 3.03 -26.14 -10.47
CA HIS A 102 1.70 -26.72 -10.74
C HIS A 102 1.84 -28.13 -11.35
N PRO A 103 1.09 -29.15 -10.91
CA PRO A 103 1.26 -30.54 -11.36
C PRO A 103 1.27 -30.72 -12.88
N TRP A 104 0.38 -30.02 -13.59
CA TRP A 104 0.35 -30.00 -15.07
C TRP A 104 1.67 -29.51 -15.71
N ILE A 105 2.32 -28.51 -15.11
CA ILE A 105 3.60 -27.98 -15.61
C ILE A 105 4.71 -29.00 -15.44
N ALA A 106 4.75 -29.72 -14.32
CA ALA A 106 5.79 -30.72 -14.08
C ALA A 106 5.82 -31.79 -15.17
N PHE A 107 4.65 -32.14 -15.73
CA PHE A 107 4.59 -33.09 -16.84
C PHE A 107 5.09 -32.54 -18.18
N ILE A 108 5.10 -31.22 -18.40
CA ILE A 108 5.60 -30.61 -19.64
C ILE A 108 7.08 -30.98 -19.85
N PHE A 109 7.89 -30.96 -18.79
CA PHE A 109 9.33 -31.28 -18.90
C PHE A 109 9.57 -32.71 -19.37
N GLU A 110 8.82 -33.67 -18.85
CA GLU A 110 8.89 -35.06 -19.28
C GLU A 110 8.40 -35.24 -20.73
N HIS A 111 7.40 -34.48 -21.16
CA HIS A 111 6.93 -34.48 -22.54
C HIS A 111 7.98 -33.92 -23.52
N VAL A 112 8.70 -32.85 -23.15
CA VAL A 112 9.77 -32.27 -23.98
C VAL A 112 10.91 -33.27 -24.19
N LYS A 113 11.30 -34.02 -23.15
CA LYS A 113 12.30 -35.10 -23.26
C LYS A 113 11.79 -36.24 -24.15
N ALA A 114 10.57 -36.71 -23.93
CA ALA A 114 9.95 -37.76 -24.76
C ALA A 114 9.86 -37.36 -26.24
N ALA A 115 9.53 -36.09 -26.51
CA ALA A 115 9.48 -35.54 -27.87
C ALA A 115 10.86 -35.58 -28.55
N ALA A 116 11.95 -35.32 -27.82
CA ALA A 116 13.31 -35.43 -28.36
C ALA A 116 13.62 -36.86 -28.84
N PHE A 117 13.30 -37.86 -28.03
CA PHE A 117 13.46 -39.27 -28.40
C PHE A 117 12.59 -39.64 -29.60
N LEU A 118 11.32 -39.22 -29.62
CA LEU A 118 10.42 -39.49 -30.73
C LEU A 118 10.89 -38.84 -32.04
N VAL A 119 11.45 -37.63 -31.98
CA VAL A 119 12.08 -36.95 -33.12
C VAL A 119 13.23 -37.78 -33.68
N MET A 120 14.09 -38.35 -32.82
CA MET A 120 15.21 -39.20 -33.24
C MET A 120 14.77 -40.50 -33.91
N THR A 121 13.65 -41.11 -33.48
CA THR A 121 13.10 -42.28 -34.19
C THR A 121 12.71 -41.95 -35.65
N GLY A 122 12.46 -40.67 -35.96
CA GLY A 122 12.17 -40.20 -37.32
C GLY A 122 13.27 -40.48 -38.35
N TYR A 123 14.51 -40.70 -37.91
CA TYR A 123 15.63 -41.13 -38.78
C TYR A 123 15.59 -42.63 -39.12
N TYR A 124 14.75 -43.41 -38.42
CA TYR A 124 14.60 -44.86 -38.58
C TYR A 124 13.11 -45.24 -38.75
N PRO A 125 12.52 -45.03 -39.93
CA PRO A 125 11.08 -45.18 -40.14
C PRO A 125 10.47 -46.53 -39.68
N PRO A 126 11.12 -47.70 -39.91
CA PRO A 126 10.61 -48.98 -39.40
C PRO A 126 10.58 -49.05 -37.87
N LEU A 127 11.63 -48.56 -37.22
CA LEU A 127 11.73 -48.50 -35.75
C LEU A 127 10.71 -47.53 -35.15
N LYS A 128 10.50 -46.37 -35.79
CA LYS A 128 9.45 -45.42 -35.40
C LYS A 128 8.06 -46.05 -35.47
N TYR A 129 7.77 -46.78 -36.55
CA TYR A 129 6.48 -47.46 -36.69
C TYR A 129 6.25 -48.48 -35.57
N LEU A 130 7.27 -49.29 -35.24
CA LEU A 130 7.22 -50.25 -34.14
C LEU A 130 7.03 -49.56 -32.77
N LEU A 131 7.85 -48.56 -32.46
CA LEU A 131 7.79 -47.84 -31.17
C LEU A 131 6.46 -47.11 -30.99
N MET A 132 5.89 -46.52 -32.04
CA MET A 132 4.58 -45.88 -32.00
C MET A 132 3.44 -46.86 -31.65
N LYS A 133 3.59 -48.16 -31.97
CA LYS A 133 2.62 -49.20 -31.60
C LYS A 133 2.80 -49.69 -30.16
N CYS A 134 3.96 -49.46 -29.55
CA CYS A 134 4.26 -49.83 -28.17
C CYS A 134 3.90 -48.76 -27.14
N ILE A 135 3.42 -47.58 -27.57
CA ILE A 135 2.98 -46.52 -26.65
C ILE A 135 1.71 -46.99 -25.91
N PRO A 136 1.75 -47.16 -24.58
CA PRO A 136 0.59 -47.56 -23.80
C PRO A 136 -0.55 -46.54 -23.92
N ALA A 137 -1.79 -47.03 -23.96
CA ALA A 137 -2.99 -46.17 -24.01
C ALA A 137 -3.06 -45.19 -22.82
N SER A 138 -2.47 -45.54 -21.67
CA SER A 138 -2.37 -44.66 -20.50
C SER A 138 -1.55 -43.38 -20.77
N LEU A 139 -0.46 -43.47 -21.53
CA LEU A 139 0.35 -42.29 -21.89
C LEU A 139 -0.37 -41.40 -22.92
N THR A 140 -1.11 -42.01 -23.85
CA THR A 140 -1.97 -41.27 -24.78
C THR A 140 -3.09 -40.53 -24.03
N LYS A 141 -3.67 -41.16 -23.00
CA LYS A 141 -4.68 -40.52 -22.14
C LYS A 141 -4.11 -39.33 -21.35
N VAL A 142 -2.93 -39.47 -20.75
CA VAL A 142 -2.25 -38.35 -20.06
C VAL A 142 -2.00 -37.18 -21.01
N GLN A 143 -1.59 -37.45 -22.25
CA GLN A 143 -1.41 -36.40 -23.25
C GLN A 143 -2.74 -35.69 -23.61
N GLN A 144 -3.85 -36.44 -23.71
CA GLN A 144 -5.18 -35.88 -23.95
C GLN A 144 -5.66 -35.02 -22.77
N ASP A 145 -5.50 -35.51 -21.55
CA ASP A 145 -5.88 -34.80 -20.33
C ASP A 145 -5.08 -33.49 -20.19
N HIS A 146 -3.79 -33.47 -20.56
CA HIS A 146 -2.98 -32.25 -20.58
C HIS A 146 -3.42 -31.25 -21.65
N PHE A 147 -3.81 -31.73 -22.83
CA PHE A 147 -4.35 -30.86 -23.87
C PHE A 147 -5.70 -30.28 -23.45
N GLN A 148 -6.55 -31.09 -22.81
CA GLN A 148 -7.86 -30.67 -22.34
C GLN A 148 -7.76 -29.54 -21.31
N GLN A 149 -6.78 -29.58 -20.40
CA GLN A 149 -6.57 -28.47 -19.45
C GLN A 149 -6.28 -27.12 -20.13
N ILE A 150 -5.58 -27.13 -21.27
CA ILE A 150 -5.37 -25.92 -22.06
C ILE A 150 -6.66 -25.50 -22.74
N VAL A 151 -7.40 -26.44 -23.33
CA VAL A 151 -8.70 -26.18 -23.95
C VAL A 151 -9.64 -25.52 -22.95
N ASP A 152 -9.75 -26.09 -21.74
CA ASP A 152 -10.63 -25.58 -20.68
C ASP A 152 -10.24 -24.15 -20.26
N LYS A 153 -8.93 -23.85 -20.13
CA LYS A 153 -8.44 -22.50 -19.80
C LYS A 153 -8.70 -21.49 -20.93
N VAL A 154 -8.43 -21.87 -22.17
CA VAL A 154 -8.69 -21.03 -23.35
C VAL A 154 -10.18 -20.75 -23.47
N ASP A 155 -11.03 -21.78 -23.43
CA ASP A 155 -12.47 -21.64 -23.60
C ASP A 155 -13.09 -20.83 -22.45
N ARG A 156 -12.63 -21.03 -21.22
CA ARG A 156 -13.03 -20.19 -20.08
C ARG A 156 -12.72 -18.72 -20.34
N ARG A 157 -11.50 -18.42 -20.77
CA ARG A 157 -11.07 -17.05 -21.04
C ARG A 157 -11.77 -16.41 -22.24
N LEU A 158 -12.09 -17.18 -23.27
CA LEU A 158 -12.87 -16.73 -24.44
C LEU A 158 -14.31 -16.33 -24.04
N ASN A 159 -14.87 -16.94 -23.00
CA ASN A 159 -16.22 -16.70 -22.52
C ASN A 159 -16.32 -15.59 -21.44
N TRP A 160 -15.21 -14.93 -21.08
CA TRP A 160 -15.23 -13.82 -20.13
C TRP A 160 -15.76 -12.53 -20.76
N GLU A 161 -16.70 -11.86 -20.07
CA GLU A 161 -17.28 -10.59 -20.52
C GLU A 161 -16.34 -9.39 -20.32
N HIS A 162 -15.51 -9.44 -19.27
CA HIS A 162 -14.60 -8.35 -18.91
C HIS A 162 -13.29 -8.42 -19.72
N GLN A 163 -12.89 -7.30 -20.32
CA GLN A 163 -11.63 -7.19 -21.06
C GLN A 163 -10.51 -6.73 -20.12
N ARG A 164 -9.33 -7.30 -20.31
CA ARG A 164 -8.11 -6.89 -19.60
C ARG A 164 -6.96 -6.84 -20.61
N PRO A 165 -5.92 -6.03 -20.41
CA PRO A 165 -4.82 -5.94 -21.38
C PRO A 165 -3.90 -7.16 -21.31
N ASP A 166 -4.37 -8.32 -21.80
CA ASP A 166 -3.67 -9.61 -21.84
C ASP A 166 -3.55 -10.12 -23.29
N ILE A 167 -2.77 -11.19 -23.53
CA ILE A 167 -2.54 -11.75 -24.87
C ILE A 167 -3.87 -12.25 -25.48
N MET A 168 -4.71 -12.89 -24.66
CA MET A 168 -5.97 -13.46 -25.14
C MET A 168 -6.96 -12.40 -25.61
N SER A 169 -6.94 -11.18 -25.06
CA SER A 169 -7.83 -10.10 -25.50
C SER A 169 -7.57 -9.69 -26.95
N TYR A 170 -6.30 -9.67 -27.37
CA TYR A 170 -5.95 -9.42 -28.77
C TYR A 170 -6.38 -10.59 -29.67
N VAL A 171 -6.29 -11.83 -29.18
CA VAL A 171 -6.76 -13.03 -29.89
C VAL A 171 -8.28 -13.03 -30.04
N ILE A 172 -9.03 -12.65 -28.99
CA ILE A 172 -10.49 -12.49 -29.00
C ILE A 172 -10.91 -11.41 -30.00
N GLN A 173 -10.18 -10.31 -30.08
CA GLN A 173 -10.46 -9.24 -31.05
C GLN A 173 -10.18 -9.72 -32.48
N GLY A 174 -9.03 -10.38 -32.71
CA GLY A 174 -8.64 -10.87 -34.03
C GLY A 174 -9.44 -12.08 -34.53
N SER A 175 -9.99 -12.91 -33.64
CA SER A 175 -10.78 -14.10 -33.99
C SER A 175 -12.20 -13.77 -34.48
N LYS A 176 -12.65 -12.52 -34.34
CA LYS A 176 -13.94 -12.01 -34.87
C LYS A 176 -13.90 -11.63 -36.36
N ALA A 177 -12.73 -11.68 -37.00
CA ALA A 177 -12.58 -11.35 -38.43
C ALA A 177 -13.09 -12.47 -39.36
N LYS A 178 -13.54 -12.11 -40.58
CA LYS A 178 -14.17 -13.00 -41.59
C LYS A 178 -13.33 -14.21 -42.07
N ASN A 179 -12.08 -14.35 -41.65
CA ASN A 179 -11.15 -15.46 -41.96
C ASN A 179 -10.33 -15.84 -40.70
N SER A 180 -11.03 -16.12 -39.60
CA SER A 180 -10.37 -16.39 -38.31
C SER A 180 -9.67 -17.75 -38.27
N VAL A 181 -8.62 -17.82 -37.47
CA VAL A 181 -7.86 -19.05 -37.21
C VAL A 181 -8.80 -20.07 -36.54
N PRO A 182 -8.88 -21.32 -37.03
CA PRO A 182 -9.73 -22.35 -36.43
C PRO A 182 -9.44 -22.55 -34.94
N MET A 183 -10.49 -22.83 -34.14
CA MET A 183 -10.34 -22.89 -32.69
C MET A 183 -9.34 -23.96 -32.23
N GLY A 184 -9.31 -25.12 -32.88
CA GLY A 184 -8.31 -26.15 -32.60
C GLY A 184 -6.87 -25.65 -32.80
N GLU A 185 -6.64 -24.75 -33.76
CA GLU A 185 -5.32 -24.13 -33.97
C GLU A 185 -4.99 -23.09 -32.90
N ILE A 186 -6.00 -22.39 -32.37
CA ILE A 186 -5.86 -21.49 -31.21
C ILE A 186 -5.48 -22.32 -29.97
N HIS A 187 -6.21 -23.40 -29.65
CA HIS A 187 -5.88 -24.30 -28.53
C HIS A 187 -4.46 -24.85 -28.63
N ALA A 188 -4.09 -25.39 -29.80
CA ALA A 188 -2.74 -25.93 -30.04
C ALA A 188 -1.65 -24.84 -29.96
N THR A 189 -1.98 -23.61 -30.36
CA THR A 189 -1.07 -22.47 -30.25
C THR A 189 -0.90 -22.00 -28.81
N PHE A 190 -1.96 -21.96 -27.99
CA PHE A 190 -1.85 -21.58 -26.58
C PHE A 190 -1.14 -22.63 -25.73
N MET A 191 -1.28 -23.93 -26.05
CA MET A 191 -0.44 -24.97 -25.46
C MET A 191 1.04 -24.71 -25.75
N LEU A 192 1.37 -24.42 -27.00
CA LEU A 192 2.73 -24.07 -27.41
C LEU A 192 3.23 -22.82 -26.69
N LEU A 193 2.43 -21.74 -26.66
CA LEU A 193 2.80 -20.47 -26.05
C LEU A 193 3.04 -20.62 -24.54
N THR A 194 2.33 -21.52 -23.86
CA THR A 194 2.58 -21.78 -22.44
C THR A 194 3.97 -22.32 -22.19
N ILE A 195 4.40 -23.28 -23.01
CA ILE A 195 5.74 -23.86 -22.94
C ILE A 195 6.78 -22.83 -23.38
N ALA A 196 6.56 -22.21 -24.54
CA ALA A 196 7.52 -21.31 -25.17
C ALA A 196 7.70 -20.00 -24.39
N GLY A 197 6.61 -19.44 -23.84
CA GLY A 197 6.59 -18.19 -23.10
C GLY A 197 7.09 -18.31 -21.67
N SER A 198 7.00 -19.49 -21.05
CA SER A 198 7.41 -19.69 -19.66
C SER A 198 8.81 -20.31 -19.55
N GLU A 199 9.00 -21.51 -20.11
CA GLU A 199 10.19 -22.32 -19.84
C GLU A 199 11.48 -21.75 -20.44
N THR A 200 11.38 -21.06 -21.58
CA THR A 200 12.56 -20.46 -22.23
C THR A 200 13.13 -19.29 -21.42
N GLY A 201 12.26 -18.42 -20.89
CA GLY A 201 12.63 -17.33 -20.00
C GLY A 201 13.23 -17.85 -18.69
N ALA A 202 12.61 -18.85 -18.08
CA ALA A 202 13.14 -19.48 -16.86
C ALA A 202 14.52 -20.10 -17.07
N THR A 203 14.76 -20.72 -18.24
CA THR A 203 16.06 -21.31 -18.59
C THR A 203 17.15 -20.25 -18.77
N ALA A 204 16.84 -19.15 -19.47
CA ALA A 204 17.76 -18.04 -19.63
C ALA A 204 18.09 -17.39 -18.27
N LEU A 205 17.08 -17.10 -17.45
CA LEU A 205 17.24 -16.53 -16.11
C LEU A 205 18.07 -17.43 -15.19
N GLY A 206 17.80 -18.74 -15.18
CA GLY A 206 18.59 -19.71 -14.43
C GLY A 206 20.05 -19.74 -14.86
N GLY A 207 20.31 -19.74 -16.17
CA GLY A 207 21.66 -19.69 -16.73
C GLY A 207 22.42 -18.41 -16.38
N ILE A 208 21.76 -17.26 -16.54
CA ILE A 208 22.30 -15.94 -16.17
C ILE A 208 22.64 -15.91 -14.68
N ALA A 209 21.70 -16.31 -13.82
CA ALA A 209 21.93 -16.36 -12.38
C ALA A 209 23.12 -17.28 -12.03
N ASN A 210 23.21 -18.45 -12.68
CA ASN A 210 24.30 -19.40 -12.47
C ASN A 210 25.68 -18.83 -12.83
N TYR A 211 25.81 -18.10 -13.94
CA TYR A 211 27.08 -17.46 -14.29
C TYR A 211 27.37 -16.25 -13.40
N LEU A 212 26.37 -15.42 -13.07
CA LEU A 212 26.56 -14.26 -12.20
C LEU A 212 27.07 -14.63 -10.81
N ILE A 213 26.50 -15.65 -10.16
CA ILE A 213 26.97 -16.07 -8.82
C ILE A 213 28.38 -16.67 -8.85
N GLN A 214 28.83 -17.17 -10.00
CA GLN A 214 30.18 -17.69 -10.20
C GLN A 214 31.19 -16.59 -10.58
N SER A 215 30.71 -15.49 -11.16
CA SER A 215 31.49 -14.32 -11.56
C SER A 215 31.19 -13.13 -10.65
N SER A 216 31.72 -13.19 -9.43
CA SER A 216 31.44 -12.19 -8.37
C SER A 216 31.79 -10.75 -8.76
N ASP A 217 32.80 -10.56 -9.60
CA ASP A 217 33.19 -9.25 -10.15
C ASP A 217 32.11 -8.69 -11.09
N LYS A 218 31.58 -9.53 -11.98
CA LYS A 218 30.49 -9.16 -12.89
C LYS A 218 29.19 -8.91 -12.15
N LEU A 219 28.89 -9.72 -11.14
CA LEU A 219 27.74 -9.53 -10.25
C LEU A 219 27.83 -8.20 -9.50
N ALA A 220 29.02 -7.82 -9.02
CA ALA A 220 29.23 -6.56 -8.34
C ALA A 220 28.99 -5.35 -9.26
N LEU A 221 29.46 -5.40 -10.51
CA LEU A 221 29.20 -4.35 -11.50
C LEU A 221 27.70 -4.19 -11.81
N LEU A 222 26.98 -5.30 -11.95
CA LEU A 222 25.53 -5.29 -12.16
C LEU A 222 24.78 -4.75 -10.94
N GLN A 223 25.19 -5.15 -9.74
CA GLN A 223 24.66 -4.61 -8.49
C GLN A 223 24.86 -3.10 -8.40
N GLU A 224 26.04 -2.61 -8.76
CA GLU A 224 26.37 -1.19 -8.74
C GLU A 224 25.49 -0.39 -9.71
N GLU A 225 25.38 -0.80 -10.97
CA GLU A 225 24.53 -0.12 -11.96
C GLU A 225 23.07 -0.01 -11.47
N ILE A 226 22.49 -1.14 -11.04
CA ILE A 226 21.07 -1.17 -10.64
C ILE A 226 20.84 -0.38 -9.35
N ARG A 227 21.70 -0.56 -8.33
CA ARG A 227 21.49 0.06 -7.01
C ARG A 227 21.86 1.55 -7.00
N ASN A 228 22.73 2.01 -7.89
CA ASN A 228 23.01 3.44 -8.06
C ASN A 228 21.93 4.15 -8.89
N THR A 229 21.28 3.43 -9.81
CA THR A 229 20.22 4.03 -10.65
C THR A 229 18.90 4.19 -9.89
N PHE A 230 18.53 3.22 -9.05
CA PHE A 230 17.21 3.21 -8.41
C PHE A 230 17.26 3.33 -6.89
N SER A 231 16.58 4.34 -6.36
CA SER A 231 16.46 4.59 -4.92
C SER A 231 15.42 3.69 -4.22
N SER A 232 14.44 3.16 -4.95
CA SER A 232 13.42 2.22 -4.45
C SER A 232 13.07 1.16 -5.49
N ALA A 233 12.52 0.02 -5.04
CA ALA A 233 12.09 -1.07 -5.93
C ALA A 233 10.90 -0.70 -6.82
N ASP A 234 10.11 0.31 -6.46
CA ASP A 234 8.94 0.77 -7.20
C ASP A 234 9.32 1.56 -8.48
N LEU A 235 10.51 2.15 -8.50
CA LEU A 235 11.05 2.83 -9.68
C LEU A 235 11.60 1.86 -10.74
N ILE A 236 11.71 0.57 -10.39
CA ILE A 236 12.21 -0.50 -11.26
C ILE A 236 11.05 -1.01 -12.12
N THR A 237 10.92 -0.45 -13.33
CA THR A 237 9.86 -0.78 -14.30
C THR A 237 10.48 -1.28 -15.60
N PRO A 238 9.74 -2.01 -16.45
CA PRO A 238 10.26 -2.46 -17.75
C PRO A 238 10.74 -1.33 -18.67
N GLU A 239 10.17 -0.13 -18.54
CA GLU A 239 10.57 1.05 -19.31
C GLU A 239 11.91 1.61 -18.83
N THR A 240 12.07 1.82 -17.52
CA THR A 240 13.31 2.38 -16.95
C THR A 240 14.52 1.46 -17.11
N LEU A 241 14.29 0.15 -17.27
CA LEU A 241 15.33 -0.86 -17.44
C LEU A 241 15.85 -1.00 -18.88
N GLN A 242 15.18 -0.44 -19.89
CA GLN A 242 15.62 -0.58 -21.29
C GLN A 242 16.97 0.08 -21.53
N GLU A 243 17.25 1.17 -20.81
CA GLU A 243 18.42 2.04 -21.00
C GLU A 243 19.63 1.64 -20.16
N LEU A 244 19.57 0.55 -19.38
CA LEU A 244 20.68 0.11 -18.53
C LEU A 244 21.71 -0.70 -19.32
N PRO A 245 22.90 -0.14 -19.64
CA PRO A 245 23.83 -0.78 -20.55
C PRO A 245 24.38 -2.11 -20.03
N TYR A 246 24.73 -2.21 -18.75
CA TYR A 246 25.37 -3.38 -18.18
C TYR A 246 24.36 -4.52 -17.90
N LEU A 247 23.15 -4.21 -17.43
CA LEU A 247 22.05 -5.18 -17.34
C LEU A 247 21.75 -5.82 -18.70
N ASN A 248 21.66 -5.02 -19.76
CA ASN A 248 21.44 -5.52 -21.12
C ASN A 248 22.64 -6.35 -21.62
N ALA A 249 23.87 -5.94 -21.29
CA ALA A 249 25.08 -6.69 -21.60
C ALA A 249 25.10 -8.07 -20.92
N VAL A 250 24.72 -8.14 -19.64
CA VAL A 250 24.57 -9.39 -18.87
C VAL A 250 23.53 -10.32 -19.50
N ILE A 251 22.38 -9.77 -19.91
CA ILE A 251 21.33 -10.57 -20.56
C ILE A 251 21.80 -11.09 -21.91
N ASN A 252 22.47 -10.26 -22.73
CA ASN A 252 22.98 -10.68 -24.04
C ASN A 252 24.06 -11.77 -23.91
N GLU A 253 24.97 -11.61 -22.95
CA GLU A 253 26.01 -12.61 -22.69
C GLU A 253 25.42 -13.91 -22.13
N GLY A 254 24.44 -13.79 -21.25
CA GLY A 254 23.69 -14.92 -20.74
C GLY A 254 22.94 -15.68 -21.82
N LEU A 255 22.33 -14.98 -22.79
CA LEU A 255 21.68 -15.63 -23.94
C LEU A 255 22.68 -16.27 -24.92
N ARG A 256 23.92 -15.78 -24.99
CA ARG A 256 25.03 -16.38 -25.75
C ARG A 256 25.52 -17.69 -25.10
N LEU A 257 25.70 -17.70 -23.79
CA LEU A 257 26.17 -18.88 -23.08
C LEU A 257 25.04 -19.87 -22.75
N CYS A 258 23.85 -19.38 -22.43
CA CYS A 258 22.69 -20.22 -22.06
C CYS A 258 21.55 -20.05 -23.07
N PRO A 259 21.73 -20.34 -24.38
CA PRO A 259 20.63 -20.26 -25.32
C PRO A 259 19.56 -21.29 -24.91
N PRO A 260 18.30 -20.87 -24.63
CA PRO A 260 17.28 -21.82 -24.16
C PRO A 260 16.98 -22.96 -25.15
N ILE A 261 17.24 -22.72 -26.44
CA ILE A 261 17.12 -23.71 -27.52
C ILE A 261 18.48 -23.80 -28.25
N PRO A 262 19.44 -24.62 -27.76
CA PRO A 262 20.83 -24.57 -28.21
C PRO A 262 21.08 -25.06 -29.65
N TRP A 263 20.15 -25.83 -30.22
CA TRP A 263 20.25 -26.41 -31.58
C TRP A 263 19.51 -25.59 -32.65
N MET A 264 18.79 -24.53 -32.23
CA MET A 264 17.81 -23.73 -32.97
C MET A 264 16.74 -24.56 -33.69
N LEU A 265 15.55 -24.00 -33.93
CA LEU A 265 14.51 -24.74 -34.64
C LEU A 265 14.85 -24.86 -36.14
N PRO A 266 14.80 -26.07 -36.73
CA PRO A 266 15.25 -26.31 -38.10
C PRO A 266 14.29 -25.73 -39.13
N ARG A 267 14.76 -25.61 -40.36
CA ARG A 267 13.97 -25.33 -41.57
C ARG A 267 14.04 -26.53 -42.50
N ARG A 268 12.99 -26.70 -43.32
CA ARG A 268 12.94 -27.76 -44.33
C ARG A 268 13.16 -27.13 -45.70
N VAL A 269 14.11 -27.66 -46.47
CA VAL A 269 14.36 -27.24 -47.84
C VAL A 269 13.11 -27.49 -48.69
N PRO A 270 12.64 -26.50 -49.48
CA PRO A 270 11.41 -26.59 -50.26
C PRO A 270 11.49 -27.65 -51.37
N ALA A 271 10.34 -27.94 -52.00
CA ALA A 271 10.29 -28.77 -53.19
C ALA A 271 11.15 -28.14 -54.31
N GLY A 272 11.93 -28.97 -55.02
CA GLY A 272 12.89 -28.50 -56.03
C GLY A 272 14.33 -28.32 -55.53
N GLY A 273 14.57 -28.36 -54.20
CA GLY A 273 15.88 -28.09 -53.61
C GLY A 273 16.15 -26.59 -53.46
N ASP A 274 17.22 -26.24 -52.74
CA ASP A 274 17.65 -24.85 -52.57
C ASP A 274 19.13 -24.77 -52.18
N THR A 275 19.75 -23.59 -52.32
CA THR A 275 21.15 -23.37 -51.97
C THR A 275 21.27 -22.67 -50.61
N VAL A 276 22.00 -23.28 -49.67
CA VAL A 276 22.28 -22.70 -48.34
C VAL A 276 23.78 -22.56 -48.18
N CYS A 277 24.26 -21.35 -47.88
CA CYS A 277 25.69 -21.04 -47.75
C CYS A 277 26.53 -21.50 -48.97
N GLY A 278 25.98 -21.37 -50.18
CA GLY A 278 26.64 -21.80 -51.42
C GLY A 278 26.56 -23.30 -51.72
N VAL A 279 25.92 -24.10 -50.86
CA VAL A 279 25.76 -25.56 -51.04
C VAL A 279 24.34 -25.88 -51.46
N TRP A 280 24.17 -26.57 -52.59
CA TRP A 280 22.86 -27.08 -53.01
C TRP A 280 22.42 -28.24 -52.12
N LEU A 281 21.19 -28.15 -51.61
CA LEU A 281 20.57 -29.15 -50.76
C LEU A 281 19.30 -29.69 -51.42
N PRO A 282 19.07 -31.02 -51.39
CA PRO A 282 17.88 -31.61 -51.96
C PRO A 282 16.63 -31.27 -51.14
N ALA A 283 15.48 -31.27 -51.82
CA ALA A 283 14.18 -31.05 -51.22
C ALA A 283 13.94 -31.96 -50.00
N GLY A 284 13.38 -31.38 -48.93
CA GLY A 284 13.06 -32.10 -47.70
C GLY A 284 14.20 -32.24 -46.70
N THR A 285 15.42 -31.83 -47.05
CA THR A 285 16.56 -31.73 -46.12
C THR A 285 16.22 -30.77 -44.97
N LEU A 286 16.61 -31.13 -43.74
CA LEU A 286 16.47 -30.26 -42.57
C LEU A 286 17.77 -29.49 -42.35
N VAL A 287 17.66 -28.18 -42.16
CA VAL A 287 18.78 -27.27 -41.95
C VAL A 287 18.56 -26.53 -40.64
N SER A 288 19.55 -26.52 -39.75
CA SER A 288 19.50 -25.76 -38.50
C SER A 288 20.83 -25.09 -38.20
N ILE A 289 20.82 -24.11 -37.30
CA ILE A 289 21.99 -23.40 -36.80
C ILE A 289 22.31 -23.92 -35.40
N GLN A 290 23.52 -24.45 -35.20
CA GLN A 290 23.95 -24.91 -33.88
C GLN A 290 24.40 -23.73 -33.03
N ALA A 291 23.45 -23.08 -32.35
CA ALA A 291 23.72 -21.91 -31.52
C ALA A 291 24.74 -22.20 -30.41
N TYR A 292 24.66 -23.37 -29.76
CA TYR A 292 25.58 -23.74 -28.69
C TYR A 292 27.05 -23.69 -29.12
N THR A 293 27.38 -24.33 -30.24
CA THR A 293 28.76 -24.44 -30.73
C THR A 293 29.20 -23.15 -31.39
N LEU A 294 28.35 -22.55 -32.24
CA LEU A 294 28.67 -21.31 -32.95
C LEU A 294 28.98 -20.16 -31.97
N GLN A 295 28.19 -20.05 -30.90
CA GLN A 295 28.35 -18.98 -29.91
C GLN A 295 29.54 -19.21 -28.97
N ARG A 296 30.19 -20.38 -29.05
CA ARG A 296 31.36 -20.78 -28.24
C ARG A 296 32.60 -21.05 -29.09
N ASP A 297 32.56 -20.68 -30.37
CA ASP A 297 33.69 -20.81 -31.27
C ASP A 297 34.67 -19.66 -31.04
N GLU A 298 35.93 -19.97 -30.71
CA GLU A 298 36.98 -18.98 -30.48
C GLU A 298 37.33 -18.17 -31.74
N THR A 299 36.97 -18.65 -32.93
CA THR A 299 37.10 -17.87 -34.17
C THR A 299 36.04 -16.76 -34.30
N TYR A 300 34.94 -16.85 -33.55
CA TYR A 300 33.86 -15.86 -33.53
C TYR A 300 33.88 -15.00 -32.26
N PHE A 301 34.33 -15.55 -31.13
CA PHE A 301 34.31 -14.87 -29.84
C PHE A 301 35.63 -15.08 -29.09
N HIS A 302 36.30 -14.00 -28.70
CA HIS A 302 37.44 -14.07 -27.81
C HIS A 302 37.02 -14.60 -26.42
N CYS A 303 37.79 -15.55 -25.87
CA CYS A 303 37.45 -16.30 -24.65
C CYS A 303 36.00 -16.83 -24.69
N ALA A 304 35.66 -17.55 -25.76
CA ALA A 304 34.28 -17.88 -26.11
C ALA A 304 33.51 -18.67 -25.04
N ASN A 305 34.20 -19.43 -24.18
CA ASN A 305 33.55 -20.21 -23.12
C ASN A 305 33.40 -19.45 -21.80
N GLU A 306 33.94 -18.23 -21.70
CA GLU A 306 33.89 -17.42 -20.48
C GLU A 306 32.76 -16.39 -20.53
N PHE A 307 32.23 -16.05 -19.35
CA PHE A 307 31.15 -15.07 -19.18
C PHE A 307 31.71 -13.66 -19.05
N HIS A 308 31.69 -12.91 -20.16
CA HIS A 308 32.17 -11.53 -20.26
C HIS A 308 31.07 -10.61 -20.80
N PRO A 309 30.19 -10.06 -19.93
CA PRO A 309 29.23 -9.04 -20.33
C PRO A 309 29.87 -7.85 -21.05
N GLU A 310 31.10 -7.49 -20.70
CA GLU A 310 31.85 -6.35 -21.23
C GLU A 310 31.95 -6.35 -22.76
N ARG A 311 31.92 -7.53 -23.40
CA ARG A 311 31.94 -7.62 -24.86
C ARG A 311 30.76 -6.92 -25.53
N TRP A 312 29.67 -6.68 -24.80
CA TRP A 312 28.46 -6.03 -25.31
C TRP A 312 28.41 -4.51 -25.06
N LEU A 313 29.41 -3.96 -24.35
CA LEU A 313 29.45 -2.54 -24.01
C LEU A 313 30.04 -1.68 -25.14
N PRO A 314 29.66 -0.39 -25.24
CA PRO A 314 30.20 0.53 -26.23
C PRO A 314 31.74 0.61 -26.25
N ASP A 315 32.38 0.54 -25.09
CA ASP A 315 33.84 0.62 -24.97
C ASP A 315 34.52 -0.55 -25.67
N ALA A 316 33.96 -1.76 -25.58
CA ALA A 316 34.48 -2.92 -26.30
C ALA A 316 34.13 -2.92 -27.79
N LEU A 317 33.02 -2.27 -28.18
CA LEU A 317 32.56 -2.18 -29.55
C LEU A 317 33.34 -1.16 -30.38
N ASN A 318 33.75 -0.05 -29.76
CA ASN A 318 34.31 1.11 -30.45
C ASN A 318 35.84 1.24 -30.29
N ASP A 319 36.45 0.51 -29.35
CA ASP A 319 37.90 0.52 -29.13
C ASP A 319 38.58 -0.63 -29.89
N PRO A 320 39.38 -0.35 -30.94
CA PRO A 320 40.12 -1.37 -31.68
C PRO A 320 41.13 -2.14 -30.82
N GLU A 321 41.57 -1.59 -29.69
CA GLU A 321 42.51 -2.22 -28.77
C GLU A 321 41.81 -3.19 -27.79
N SER A 322 40.47 -3.17 -27.73
CA SER A 322 39.72 -4.12 -26.92
C SER A 322 39.85 -5.54 -27.49
N PRO A 323 40.13 -6.57 -26.64
CA PRO A 323 40.23 -7.95 -27.12
C PRO A 323 38.89 -8.49 -27.66
N PHE A 324 37.77 -7.83 -27.34
CA PHE A 324 36.44 -8.19 -27.78
C PHE A 324 35.98 -7.42 -29.04
N HIS A 325 36.76 -6.46 -29.52
CA HIS A 325 36.36 -5.60 -30.66
C HIS A 325 35.92 -6.43 -31.87
N SER A 326 36.71 -7.44 -32.22
CA SER A 326 36.51 -8.29 -33.39
C SER A 326 35.48 -9.42 -33.21
N ASP A 327 34.80 -9.49 -32.06
CA ASP A 327 33.77 -10.51 -31.81
C ASP A 327 32.59 -10.40 -32.77
N GLN A 328 32.19 -11.54 -33.33
CA GLN A 328 31.14 -11.66 -34.34
C GLN A 328 29.75 -11.74 -33.71
N ARG A 329 29.36 -10.67 -33.02
CA ARG A 329 28.11 -10.57 -32.23
C ARG A 329 26.84 -10.86 -33.02
N GLN A 330 26.82 -10.65 -34.35
CA GLN A 330 25.67 -11.03 -35.17
C GLN A 330 25.36 -12.54 -35.17
N ALA A 331 26.31 -13.40 -34.75
CA ALA A 331 26.10 -14.84 -34.58
C ALA A 331 25.19 -15.18 -33.38
N VAL A 332 24.95 -14.23 -32.47
CA VAL A 332 24.08 -14.40 -31.30
C VAL A 332 22.64 -14.00 -31.68
N GLN A 333 21.85 -14.98 -32.12
CA GLN A 333 20.44 -14.78 -32.51
C GLN A 333 19.49 -15.65 -31.66
N PRO A 334 19.42 -15.44 -30.32
CA PRO A 334 18.61 -16.26 -29.40
C PRO A 334 17.11 -16.24 -29.74
N PHE A 335 16.65 -15.18 -30.39
CA PHE A 335 15.26 -15.02 -30.83
C PHE A 335 15.05 -15.35 -32.32
N SER A 336 16.06 -15.91 -33.00
CA SER A 336 16.07 -16.16 -34.44
C SER A 336 15.81 -14.90 -35.29
N VAL A 337 15.77 -15.06 -36.62
CA VAL A 337 15.60 -13.97 -37.59
C VAL A 337 14.56 -14.33 -38.65
N GLY A 338 14.09 -13.31 -39.38
CA GLY A 338 13.14 -13.47 -40.48
C GLY A 338 11.70 -13.77 -40.03
N PRO A 339 10.84 -14.27 -40.93
CA PRO A 339 9.40 -14.45 -40.68
C PRO A 339 9.04 -15.46 -39.57
N ARG A 340 10.03 -16.22 -39.08
CA ARG A 340 9.91 -17.23 -38.03
C ARG A 340 10.64 -16.82 -36.75
N ASN A 341 11.02 -15.55 -36.61
CA ASN A 341 11.60 -15.03 -35.37
C ASN A 341 10.63 -15.16 -34.19
N CYS A 342 11.17 -15.13 -32.97
CA CYS A 342 10.38 -15.23 -31.75
C CYS A 342 9.34 -14.09 -31.68
N VAL A 343 8.07 -14.45 -31.47
CA VAL A 343 6.98 -13.47 -31.29
C VAL A 343 7.10 -12.78 -29.94
N GLY A 344 7.56 -13.49 -28.91
CA GLY A 344 7.66 -13.02 -27.54
C GLY A 344 8.95 -12.27 -27.20
N LYS A 345 9.78 -11.87 -28.18
CA LYS A 345 11.11 -11.26 -27.93
C LYS A 345 11.04 -10.09 -26.95
N HIS A 346 10.12 -9.15 -27.18
CA HIS A 346 10.01 -7.95 -26.36
C HIS A 346 9.47 -8.26 -24.95
N LEU A 347 8.51 -9.19 -24.83
CA LEU A 347 8.00 -9.67 -23.55
C LEU A 347 9.10 -10.34 -22.72
N ALA A 348 9.83 -11.28 -23.32
CA ALA A 348 10.90 -12.02 -22.66
C ALA A 348 12.02 -11.08 -22.18
N LEU A 349 12.40 -10.08 -22.97
CA LEU A 349 13.41 -9.11 -22.55
C LEU A 349 12.92 -8.22 -21.41
N ALA A 350 11.66 -7.79 -21.44
CA ALA A 350 11.05 -7.02 -20.35
C ALA A 350 11.01 -7.83 -19.05
N GLU A 351 10.54 -9.07 -19.12
CA GLU A 351 10.46 -9.99 -18.00
C GLU A 351 11.86 -10.30 -17.41
N MET A 352 12.84 -10.63 -18.26
CA MET A 352 14.20 -10.92 -17.80
C MET A 352 14.85 -9.72 -17.12
N ARG A 353 14.70 -8.51 -17.70
CA ARG A 353 15.22 -7.28 -17.08
C ARG A 353 14.57 -7.04 -15.72
N LEU A 354 13.24 -7.12 -15.65
CA LEU A 354 12.50 -6.83 -14.42
C LEU A 354 12.84 -7.82 -13.31
N ALA A 355 12.87 -9.12 -13.63
CA ALA A 355 13.21 -10.17 -12.68
C ALA A 355 14.64 -10.03 -12.16
N LEU A 356 15.63 -9.87 -13.06
CA LEU A 356 17.03 -9.70 -12.66
C LEU A 356 17.24 -8.40 -11.89
N ALA A 357 16.69 -7.28 -12.37
CA ALA A 357 16.89 -5.99 -11.72
C ALA A 357 16.35 -5.98 -10.28
N LYS A 358 15.11 -6.44 -10.07
CA LYS A 358 14.52 -6.50 -8.73
C LYS A 358 15.19 -7.56 -7.85
N LEU A 359 15.64 -8.69 -8.40
CA LEU A 359 16.40 -9.69 -7.65
C LEU A 359 17.75 -9.13 -7.17
N ILE A 360 18.51 -8.49 -8.07
CA ILE A 360 19.83 -7.93 -7.78
C ILE A 360 19.75 -6.70 -6.86
N TRP A 361 18.71 -5.89 -7.02
CA TRP A 361 18.44 -4.75 -6.15
C TRP A 361 18.12 -5.19 -4.72
N THR A 362 17.35 -6.29 -4.57
CA THR A 362 16.82 -6.76 -3.27
C THR A 362 17.79 -7.66 -2.51
N PHE A 363 18.57 -8.50 -3.20
CA PHE A 363 19.40 -9.53 -2.57
C PHE A 363 20.90 -9.35 -2.83
N ASP A 364 21.70 -9.61 -1.81
CA ASP A 364 23.11 -10.00 -1.96
C ASP A 364 23.15 -11.51 -2.27
N MET A 365 23.52 -11.86 -3.50
CA MET A 365 23.59 -13.24 -3.96
C MET A 365 25.02 -13.77 -3.87
N ARG A 366 25.20 -15.02 -3.43
CA ARG A 366 26.50 -15.70 -3.41
C ARG A 366 26.38 -17.15 -3.85
N ALA A 367 27.41 -17.64 -4.54
CA ALA A 367 27.55 -19.07 -4.80
C ALA A 367 27.76 -19.84 -3.49
N VAL A 368 27.15 -21.01 -3.40
CA VAL A 368 27.35 -21.93 -2.27
C VAL A 368 28.59 -22.79 -2.54
N GLU A 369 29.49 -22.85 -1.57
CA GLU A 369 30.74 -23.62 -1.68
C GLU A 369 30.45 -25.12 -1.89
N GLY A 370 31.20 -25.76 -2.78
CA GLY A 370 31.02 -27.18 -3.13
C GLY A 370 29.78 -27.51 -3.96
N LYS A 371 28.93 -26.52 -4.29
CA LYS A 371 27.66 -26.72 -5.01
C LYS A 371 27.54 -25.90 -6.31
N ARG A 372 28.68 -25.46 -6.86
CA ARG A 372 28.72 -24.73 -8.13
C ARG A 372 28.32 -25.64 -9.29
N LEU A 373 27.45 -25.13 -10.15
CA LEU A 373 26.97 -25.85 -11.32
C LEU A 373 27.72 -25.36 -12.58
N ARG A 374 28.39 -26.30 -13.24
CA ARG A 374 28.92 -26.08 -14.60
C ARG A 374 27.79 -26.27 -15.59
N TRP A 375 27.39 -25.20 -16.26
CA TRP A 375 26.24 -25.21 -17.17
C TRP A 375 26.46 -26.15 -18.35
N GLU A 376 27.71 -26.30 -18.77
CA GLU A 376 28.16 -27.14 -19.88
C GLU A 376 28.01 -28.64 -19.59
N ASP A 377 27.92 -29.03 -18.32
CA ASP A 377 27.75 -30.42 -17.90
C ASP A 377 26.26 -30.85 -17.90
N LEU A 378 25.33 -29.91 -18.18
CA LEU A 378 23.90 -30.19 -18.22
C LEU A 378 23.50 -30.94 -19.49
N ARG A 379 22.59 -31.91 -19.32
CA ARG A 379 22.01 -32.64 -20.45
C ARG A 379 21.12 -31.70 -21.25
N THR A 380 21.29 -31.71 -22.55
CA THR A 380 20.46 -30.94 -23.48
C THR A 380 19.65 -31.89 -24.35
N PHE A 381 18.32 -31.75 -24.27
CA PHE A 381 17.38 -32.41 -25.18
C PHE A 381 16.92 -31.38 -26.23
N LEU A 382 15.61 -31.14 -26.34
CA LEU A 382 15.13 -29.95 -27.07
C LEU A 382 15.45 -28.64 -26.34
N MET A 383 15.56 -28.73 -25.00
CA MET A 383 15.92 -27.67 -24.06
C MET A 383 16.90 -28.24 -23.02
N VAL A 384 17.54 -27.37 -22.25
CA VAL A 384 18.47 -27.76 -21.17
C VAL A 384 17.70 -28.37 -20.01
N GLU A 385 18.11 -29.54 -19.53
CA GLU A 385 17.62 -30.14 -18.30
C GLU A 385 18.33 -29.48 -17.10
N LYS A 386 17.65 -28.51 -16.49
CA LYS A 386 18.18 -27.76 -15.34
C LYS A 386 18.39 -28.70 -14.13
N ARG A 387 19.52 -28.50 -13.45
CA ARG A 387 19.79 -29.02 -12.10
C ARG A 387 19.58 -27.92 -11.06
N PRO A 388 19.48 -28.25 -9.76
CA PRO A 388 19.39 -27.24 -8.72
C PRO A 388 20.51 -26.21 -8.82
N ILE A 389 20.15 -24.93 -8.79
CA ILE A 389 21.08 -23.79 -8.81
C ILE A 389 21.01 -23.18 -7.42
N GLU A 390 21.85 -23.71 -6.53
CA GLU A 390 21.86 -23.25 -5.15
C GLU A 390 22.54 -21.90 -5.02
N VAL A 391 21.75 -20.92 -4.57
CA VAL A 391 22.19 -19.56 -4.30
C VAL A 391 21.97 -19.26 -2.84
N ASN A 392 22.99 -18.75 -2.16
CA ASN A 392 22.78 -18.09 -0.89
C ASN A 392 22.19 -16.71 -1.16
N LEU A 393 20.92 -16.55 -0.80
CA LEU A 393 20.18 -15.29 -0.89
C LEU A 393 20.16 -14.65 0.49
N ARG A 394 20.75 -13.47 0.58
CA ARG A 394 20.63 -12.61 1.74
C ARG A 394 19.98 -11.31 1.34
N LEU A 395 19.04 -10.81 2.14
CA LEU A 395 18.48 -9.49 1.93
C LEU A 395 19.59 -8.43 1.96
N ARG A 396 19.54 -7.49 1.01
CA ARG A 396 20.48 -6.36 0.95
C ARG A 396 20.45 -5.61 2.28
N SER A 397 21.61 -5.50 2.92
CA SER A 397 21.78 -4.67 4.11
C SER A 397 22.18 -3.26 3.68
N ARG A 398 21.27 -2.28 3.75
CA ARG A 398 21.56 -0.85 3.46
C ARG A 398 22.70 -0.29 4.35
N ARG A 399 23.02 -0.96 5.46
CA ARG A 399 24.04 -0.59 6.46
C ARG A 399 25.50 -0.75 5.97
N LYS A 400 25.81 -1.76 5.15
CA LYS A 400 27.20 -2.05 4.67
C LYS A 400 27.60 -1.19 3.46
N GLU A 401 26.66 -0.86 2.58
CA GLU A 401 26.91 0.04 1.44
C GLU A 401 27.12 1.48 1.90
N LEU A 402 26.33 1.99 2.86
CA LEU A 402 26.55 3.32 3.42
C LEU A 402 27.94 3.46 4.07
N HIS A 403 28.43 2.41 4.75
CA HIS A 403 29.79 2.37 5.30
C HIS A 403 30.90 2.26 4.24
N LYS A 404 30.66 1.55 3.13
CA LYS A 404 31.61 1.45 2.01
C LYS A 404 31.69 2.76 1.23
N SER A 405 30.54 3.40 0.96
CA SER A 405 30.46 4.72 0.31
C SER A 405 31.00 5.83 1.21
N LEU A 406 30.74 5.80 2.52
CA LEU A 406 31.35 6.73 3.48
C LEU A 406 32.86 6.53 3.61
N ARG A 407 33.39 5.29 3.51
CA ARG A 407 34.84 5.03 3.47
C ARG A 407 35.47 5.49 2.17
N LEU A 408 34.86 5.21 1.02
CA LEU A 408 35.34 5.68 -0.29
C LEU A 408 35.32 7.20 -0.38
N MET A 409 34.29 7.85 0.15
CA MET A 409 34.19 9.30 0.24
C MET A 409 35.21 9.87 1.26
N GLN A 410 35.46 9.18 2.37
CA GLN A 410 36.55 9.53 3.31
C GLN A 410 37.95 9.31 2.71
N ASP A 411 38.14 8.31 1.86
CA ASP A 411 39.39 8.02 1.18
C ASP A 411 39.62 8.98 0.00
N GLU A 412 38.59 9.40 -0.73
CA GLU A 412 38.63 10.51 -1.70
C GLU A 412 38.88 11.86 -1.01
N ILE A 413 38.28 12.11 0.17
CA ILE A 413 38.59 13.27 1.00
C ILE A 413 40.03 13.19 1.54
N ARG A 414 40.57 12.00 1.85
CA ARG A 414 41.98 11.81 2.24
C ARG A 414 42.94 11.96 1.07
N LEU A 415 42.59 11.52 -0.13
CA LEU A 415 43.35 11.74 -1.37
C LEU A 415 43.31 13.22 -1.79
N GLY A 416 42.15 13.86 -1.70
CA GLY A 416 41.98 15.31 -1.88
C GLY A 416 42.72 16.13 -0.82
N ALA A 417 42.71 15.69 0.44
CA ALA A 417 43.52 16.28 1.51
C ALA A 417 45.02 16.02 1.30
N SER A 418 45.41 14.89 0.70
CA SER A 418 46.82 14.61 0.34
C SER A 418 47.30 15.48 -0.83
N VAL A 419 46.42 15.80 -1.78
CA VAL A 419 46.69 16.76 -2.87
C VAL A 419 46.71 18.21 -2.36
N ILE A 420 45.87 18.56 -1.38
CA ILE A 420 45.91 19.86 -0.69
C ILE A 420 47.16 19.96 0.21
N VAL A 421 47.55 18.91 0.91
CA VAL A 421 48.80 18.85 1.69
C VAL A 421 50.02 18.88 0.77
N ALA A 422 49.98 18.26 -0.41
CA ALA A 422 51.03 18.37 -1.42
C ALA A 422 51.13 19.78 -2.04
N ARG A 423 50.00 20.49 -2.21
CA ARG A 423 49.96 21.90 -2.62
C ARG A 423 50.37 22.88 -1.52
N VAL A 424 50.14 22.53 -0.25
CA VAL A 424 50.59 23.30 0.92
C VAL A 424 52.06 23.03 1.26
N MET A 425 52.61 21.88 0.86
CA MET A 425 54.04 21.53 0.98
C MET A 425 54.93 22.13 -0.12
N GLN A 426 54.37 22.71 -1.20
CA GLN A 426 55.13 23.44 -2.22
C GLN A 426 55.41 24.92 -1.86
N ASN A 427 54.93 25.41 -0.72
CA ASN A 427 55.18 26.77 -0.24
C ASN A 427 55.70 26.77 1.20
N ARG A 428 56.99 26.43 1.38
CA ARG A 428 57.83 26.91 2.49
C ARG A 428 59.30 26.62 2.23
N VAL A 429 59.99 27.65 1.76
CA VAL A 429 61.42 27.82 1.99
C VAL A 429 61.59 28.26 3.46
N ILE A 430 62.75 27.89 4.02
CA ILE A 430 63.42 28.42 5.22
C ILE A 430 63.33 27.55 6.51
N PHE A 431 64.54 27.13 6.97
CA PHE A 431 65.00 26.47 8.22
C PHE A 431 64.82 24.94 8.32
N SER A 432 65.78 24.09 7.97
CA SER A 432 67.15 23.82 8.51
C SER A 432 67.19 23.06 9.86
N ARG A 433 67.88 21.90 9.79
CA ARG A 433 68.69 21.19 10.81
C ARG A 433 68.02 20.21 11.79
N CYS A 434 68.32 18.92 11.58
CA CYS A 434 69.13 18.04 12.47
C CYS A 434 68.55 16.62 12.72
N PHE A 435 69.43 15.61 12.50
CA PHE A 435 69.38 14.16 12.89
C PHE A 435 68.31 13.28 12.20
N HIS A 436 68.60 12.29 11.33
CA HIS A 436 69.56 11.15 11.30
C HIS A 436 69.37 10.12 12.43
N LEU A 437 68.58 9.05 12.17
CA LEU A 437 69.04 7.63 12.14
C LEU A 437 67.86 6.63 11.89
N PRO A 438 68.12 5.41 11.35
CA PRO A 438 67.11 4.54 10.72
C PRO A 438 66.85 3.17 11.41
N ASN A 439 65.76 2.51 10.99
CA ASN A 439 65.48 1.07 10.79
C ASN A 439 66.22 -0.04 11.58
N ARG A 440 65.45 -1.06 12.01
CA ARG A 440 65.68 -2.54 11.87
C ARG A 440 64.48 -3.29 12.50
N ALA A 441 63.70 -4.14 11.82
CA ALA A 441 63.93 -5.48 11.21
C ALA A 441 63.45 -6.68 12.10
N THR A 442 62.28 -7.26 11.76
CA THR A 442 61.83 -8.70 11.64
C THR A 442 62.32 -9.84 12.59
N PRO A 443 61.84 -11.12 12.53
CA PRO A 443 60.49 -11.74 12.64
C PRO A 443 60.47 -13.09 13.49
N ARG A 444 59.40 -13.94 13.36
CA ARG A 444 59.18 -15.38 13.78
C ARG A 444 58.25 -15.58 15.02
N PHE A 445 57.41 -16.63 15.21
CA PHE A 445 57.44 -18.07 14.90
C PHE A 445 56.01 -18.72 14.95
N PHE A 446 55.87 -19.92 14.36
CA PHE A 446 54.71 -20.85 14.33
C PHE A 446 55.00 -22.12 15.18
N GLN A 447 53.96 -22.90 15.61
CA GLN A 447 53.88 -24.36 15.99
C GLN A 447 53.11 -24.62 17.32
N ILE A 448 52.35 -25.71 17.64
CA ILE A 448 51.86 -27.00 17.08
C ILE A 448 50.67 -27.48 18.01
N TYR A 449 49.65 -28.21 17.53
CA TYR A 449 49.27 -29.60 17.96
C TYR A 449 47.94 -30.09 17.35
N ASN A 450 47.96 -31.38 16.98
CA ASN A 450 46.90 -32.18 16.37
C ASN A 450 46.82 -33.50 17.18
N VAL A 451 45.65 -34.20 17.15
CA VAL A 451 45.45 -35.69 17.23
C VAL A 451 44.25 -36.15 18.10
N MET A 452 43.47 -37.07 17.51
CA MET A 452 42.60 -38.16 18.05
C MET A 452 41.09 -37.93 18.33
N GLY A 453 40.26 -38.83 17.76
CA GLY A 453 38.97 -39.23 18.34
C GLY A 453 37.90 -39.77 17.38
N SER A 454 37.88 -41.07 17.12
CA SER A 454 36.84 -41.86 16.42
C SER A 454 35.83 -42.53 17.38
N HIS A 455 34.73 -43.11 16.83
CA HIS A 455 33.70 -44.03 17.42
C HIS A 455 32.36 -43.36 17.81
N ASP A 456 31.15 -43.96 17.71
CA ASP A 456 30.57 -45.15 17.06
C ASP A 456 29.02 -45.03 17.21
N ARG A 457 28.22 -45.71 16.38
CA ARG A 457 26.74 -45.71 16.39
C ARG A 457 26.17 -46.90 17.16
N GLY A 458 25.01 -46.76 17.82
CA GLY A 458 24.16 -47.94 18.13
C GLY A 458 22.95 -47.79 19.05
N ARG A 459 21.74 -47.94 18.45
CA ARG A 459 20.51 -48.64 18.90
C ARG A 459 19.78 -48.32 20.23
N LEU A 460 18.44 -48.16 20.14
CA LEU A 460 17.33 -49.01 20.69
C LEU A 460 16.02 -48.18 20.72
N LYS A 461 14.98 -48.47 19.93
CA LYS A 461 13.87 -49.47 20.03
C LYS A 461 12.60 -48.97 20.75
N LYS A 462 11.48 -49.29 20.08
CA LYS A 462 10.04 -49.06 20.33
C LYS A 462 9.51 -49.50 21.70
N LEU A 463 8.39 -48.89 22.12
CA LEU A 463 7.32 -49.56 22.88
C LEU A 463 5.94 -49.18 22.31
N ASP A 464 5.17 -50.19 21.89
CA ASP A 464 3.74 -50.13 21.57
C ASP A 464 2.93 -50.46 22.82
N ILE A 465 1.77 -49.82 23.04
CA ILE A 465 0.70 -50.31 23.93
C ILE A 465 -0.64 -50.26 23.18
N ALA A 466 -1.34 -51.38 23.26
CA ALA A 466 -2.62 -51.70 22.62
C ALA A 466 -3.82 -51.43 23.60
N PRO A 467 -5.11 -51.64 23.22
CA PRO A 467 -6.18 -50.67 23.40
C PRO A 467 -7.24 -51.05 24.45
N GLY A 468 -8.01 -50.06 24.93
CA GLY A 468 -9.18 -50.26 25.79
C GLY A 468 -10.20 -49.14 25.59
N ASN A 469 -11.35 -49.50 25.02
CA ASN A 469 -12.42 -48.61 24.59
C ASN A 469 -13.33 -48.11 25.73
N ALA A 470 -13.80 -46.87 25.53
CA ALA A 470 -15.14 -46.34 25.82
C ALA A 470 -15.56 -46.09 27.28
N ILE A 471 -15.62 -44.80 27.64
CA ILE A 471 -16.82 -44.02 28.05
C ILE A 471 -16.30 -42.74 28.73
N LEU A 472 -16.30 -41.61 28.02
CA LEU A 472 -16.32 -40.20 28.51
C LEU A 472 -15.87 -39.26 27.38
N VAL A 473 -16.80 -38.91 26.49
CA VAL A 473 -16.66 -37.77 25.58
C VAL A 473 -17.94 -36.96 25.74
N LEU A 474 -17.79 -35.65 25.96
CA LEU A 474 -18.80 -34.62 26.23
C LEU A 474 -19.14 -34.38 27.71
N SER A 475 -18.22 -33.72 28.45
CA SER A 475 -18.52 -32.66 29.46
C SER A 475 -17.45 -32.55 30.57
N ALA A 476 -16.22 -32.10 30.25
CA ALA A 476 -15.25 -31.62 31.26
C ALA A 476 -14.04 -30.89 30.63
N ILE A 477 -14.27 -29.78 29.89
CA ILE A 477 -13.23 -28.74 29.67
C ILE A 477 -13.89 -27.37 29.90
N ALA A 478 -14.40 -27.20 31.11
CA ALA A 478 -14.84 -25.94 31.69
C ALA A 478 -14.50 -26.01 33.18
N GLY A 479 -13.26 -25.65 33.53
CA GLY A 479 -12.81 -25.71 34.93
C GLY A 479 -11.32 -25.98 35.15
N ALA A 480 -10.43 -25.37 34.34
CA ALA A 480 -9.00 -25.28 34.68
C ALA A 480 -8.29 -24.12 33.97
N LEU A 481 -8.99 -23.01 33.69
CA LEU A 481 -8.34 -21.73 33.41
C LEU A 481 -8.18 -20.97 34.75
N GLY A 482 -7.48 -21.62 35.68
CA GLY A 482 -6.87 -20.90 36.79
C GLY A 482 -5.75 -20.06 36.21
N PHE A 483 -5.86 -18.74 36.36
CA PHE A 483 -4.76 -17.80 36.16
C PHE A 483 -3.49 -18.38 36.80
N PRO A 484 -2.37 -18.56 36.07
CA PRO A 484 -1.10 -18.72 36.72
C PRO A 484 -0.75 -17.35 37.33
N THR A 485 -1.08 -17.19 38.61
CA THR A 485 -0.29 -16.33 39.49
C THR A 485 0.91 -17.15 39.92
N VAL A 486 1.93 -17.19 39.06
CA VAL A 486 3.29 -17.62 39.43
C VAL A 486 4.26 -16.57 38.87
N SER A 487 4.91 -15.90 39.83
CA SER A 487 5.86 -14.80 39.77
C SER A 487 6.55 -14.47 38.45
N GLU A 488 6.46 -13.18 38.10
CA GLU A 488 7.48 -12.40 37.40
C GLU A 488 8.89 -12.93 37.68
N ARG A 489 9.55 -13.50 36.66
CA ARG A 489 10.93 -13.15 36.39
C ARG A 489 10.90 -12.07 35.32
N ASN A 490 10.92 -10.82 35.76
CA ASN A 490 11.07 -9.65 34.90
C ASN A 490 12.44 -9.70 34.21
N ASN A 491 12.49 -10.28 33.01
CA ASN A 491 13.51 -9.94 32.01
C ASN A 491 13.03 -8.70 31.24
N HIS A 492 12.89 -7.58 31.96
CA HIS A 492 12.74 -6.30 31.28
C HIS A 492 14.11 -5.90 30.76
N ASN A 493 14.21 -5.65 29.45
CA ASN A 493 15.44 -5.10 28.85
C ASN A 493 15.80 -3.74 29.45
N GLY A 494 14.89 -3.06 30.17
CA GLY A 494 15.16 -1.80 30.85
C GLY A 494 15.65 -0.76 29.86
N LEU A 495 14.96 -0.64 28.72
CA LEU A 495 15.38 0.18 27.60
C LEU A 495 14.87 1.61 27.79
N ASP A 496 15.81 2.53 28.04
CA ASP A 496 15.56 3.96 28.07
C ASP A 496 15.95 4.59 26.72
N VAL A 497 15.05 5.32 26.07
CA VAL A 497 15.35 6.11 24.87
C VAL A 497 15.39 7.58 25.24
N GLN A 498 16.59 8.15 25.28
CA GLN A 498 16.82 9.57 25.53
C GLN A 498 16.86 10.33 24.21
N ILE A 499 16.00 11.33 24.09
CA ILE A 499 15.86 12.16 22.89
C ILE A 499 16.21 13.61 23.23
N SER A 500 17.10 14.18 22.42
CA SER A 500 17.52 15.58 22.50
C SER A 500 17.40 16.27 21.14
N ALA A 501 17.71 17.56 21.07
CA ALA A 501 17.72 18.31 19.81
C ALA A 501 19.07 19.01 19.63
N SER A 502 19.53 19.06 18.39
CA SER A 502 20.78 19.74 18.02
C SER A 502 20.72 21.24 18.31
N LYS A 503 21.85 21.83 18.68
CA LYS A 503 21.95 23.27 18.95
C LYS A 503 21.55 24.06 17.70
N GLY A 504 20.63 25.00 17.85
CA GLY A 504 20.14 25.86 16.76
C GLY A 504 18.96 25.28 15.96
N LEU A 505 18.63 23.99 16.12
CA LEU A 505 17.49 23.38 15.42
C LEU A 505 16.15 23.94 15.92
N LEU A 506 16.05 24.18 17.23
CA LEU A 506 14.88 24.78 17.87
C LEU A 506 15.20 26.18 18.38
N LYS A 507 14.37 27.16 17.98
CA LYS A 507 14.46 28.56 18.47
C LYS A 507 13.90 28.71 19.89
N SER A 508 12.87 27.93 20.23
CA SER A 508 12.18 27.94 21.52
C SER A 508 11.75 26.51 21.89
N SER A 509 11.11 26.34 23.06
CA SER A 509 10.45 25.07 23.36
C SER A 509 9.29 24.82 22.38
N THR A 510 8.98 23.54 22.16
CA THR A 510 7.85 23.10 21.34
C THR A 510 7.06 21.99 22.02
N ASN A 511 5.79 21.90 21.70
CA ASN A 511 4.95 20.75 22.02
C ASN A 511 4.80 19.88 20.78
N GLY A 512 4.48 18.60 20.94
CA GLY A 512 4.31 17.72 19.79
C GLY A 512 4.00 16.27 20.13
N ARG A 513 3.79 15.47 19.08
CA ARG A 513 3.83 14.01 19.17
C ARG A 513 5.18 13.51 18.76
N LEU A 514 5.86 12.82 19.67
CA LEU A 514 6.98 11.98 19.32
C LEU A 514 6.48 10.61 18.87
N VAL A 515 6.95 10.16 17.72
CA VAL A 515 6.83 8.79 17.23
C VAL A 515 8.23 8.21 17.08
N LEU A 516 8.46 7.04 17.65
CA LEU A 516 9.71 6.30 17.65
C LEU A 516 9.46 4.95 17.00
N MET A 517 10.23 4.61 15.97
CA MET A 517 10.07 3.38 15.22
C MET A 517 11.32 2.53 15.35
N PHE A 518 11.13 1.25 15.69
CA PHE A 518 12.15 0.20 15.58
C PHE A 518 11.75 -0.67 14.39
N ALA A 519 12.40 -0.43 13.26
CA ALA A 519 12.21 -1.21 12.06
C ALA A 519 13.25 -2.34 11.99
N PRO A 520 12.97 -3.43 11.24
CA PRO A 520 13.98 -4.44 10.95
C PRO A 520 15.32 -3.82 10.52
N ASN A 521 16.43 -4.42 10.97
CA ASN A 521 17.78 -3.94 10.64
C ASN A 521 17.95 -3.67 9.14
N GLY A 522 18.37 -2.46 8.78
CA GLY A 522 18.65 -2.06 7.41
C GLY A 522 17.42 -1.69 6.56
N THR A 523 16.19 -1.75 7.09
CA THR A 523 15.00 -1.20 6.40
C THR A 523 14.79 0.26 6.77
N ASP A 524 14.10 1.00 5.90
CA ASP A 524 13.68 2.36 6.22
C ASP A 524 12.47 2.29 7.17
N PRO A 525 12.49 2.95 8.34
CA PRO A 525 11.35 2.95 9.25
C PRO A 525 10.03 3.49 8.68
N LEU A 526 10.06 4.21 7.55
CA LEU A 526 8.87 4.70 6.86
C LEU A 526 8.41 3.81 5.69
N GLU A 527 9.11 2.70 5.40
CA GLU A 527 8.84 1.86 4.22
C GLU A 527 7.48 1.14 4.29
N ASP A 528 7.10 0.65 5.48
CA ASP A 528 5.80 0.06 5.73
C ASP A 528 5.29 0.52 7.10
N THR A 529 4.21 1.30 7.07
CA THR A 529 3.49 1.77 8.25
C THR A 529 2.00 1.41 8.15
N ASP A 530 1.66 0.31 7.48
CA ASP A 530 0.28 -0.18 7.44
C ASP A 530 0.00 -1.09 8.64
N VAL A 531 -1.17 -0.96 9.25
CA VAL A 531 -1.55 -1.73 10.45
C VAL A 531 -1.61 -3.25 10.21
N THR A 532 -1.81 -3.68 8.97
CA THR A 532 -1.96 -5.09 8.59
C THR A 532 -0.66 -5.78 8.19
N SER A 533 0.37 -5.03 7.81
CA SER A 533 1.63 -5.57 7.28
C SER A 533 2.90 -5.06 7.95
N SER A 534 2.86 -3.89 8.62
CA SER A 534 4.04 -3.23 9.16
C SER A 534 4.85 -4.15 10.07
N PRO A 535 6.15 -4.38 9.76
CA PRO A 535 7.05 -5.15 10.61
C PRO A 535 7.61 -4.32 11.78
N ASN A 536 7.29 -3.02 11.83
CA ASN A 536 7.87 -2.07 12.78
C ASN A 536 7.23 -2.17 14.17
N PHE A 537 8.05 -2.02 15.20
CA PHE A 537 7.56 -1.67 16.54
C PHE A 537 7.50 -0.15 16.66
N ILE A 538 6.29 0.39 16.86
CA ILE A 538 6.06 1.84 16.85
C ILE A 538 5.66 2.31 18.23
N PHE A 539 6.30 3.36 18.71
CA PHE A 539 6.08 3.92 20.03
C PHE A 539 5.75 5.40 19.96
N GLY A 540 4.73 5.81 20.70
CA GLY A 540 4.26 7.17 20.67
C GLY A 540 4.20 7.81 22.05
N LYS A 541 4.59 9.08 22.15
CA LYS A 541 4.52 9.89 23.38
C LYS A 541 4.28 11.37 23.08
N ASN A 542 3.42 12.02 23.86
CA ASN A 542 3.30 13.48 23.79
C ASN A 542 4.48 14.14 24.50
N LEU A 543 5.08 15.15 23.87
CA LEU A 543 6.12 15.98 24.47
C LEU A 543 5.58 17.40 24.70
N PHE A 544 5.81 17.91 25.91
CA PHE A 544 5.45 19.27 26.31
C PHE A 544 6.70 20.03 26.75
N ASP A 545 6.81 21.29 26.32
CA ASP A 545 7.97 22.17 26.57
C ASP A 545 9.33 21.55 26.17
N PHE A 546 9.34 20.70 25.15
CA PHE A 546 10.57 20.06 24.65
C PHE A 546 11.51 21.11 24.07
N SER A 547 12.77 21.10 24.50
CA SER A 547 13.77 22.07 24.05
C SER A 547 15.18 21.48 24.15
N THR A 548 16.16 22.18 23.57
CA THR A 548 17.58 21.82 23.70
C THR A 548 18.07 21.75 25.16
N LYS A 549 17.38 22.40 26.10
CA LYS A 549 17.68 22.38 27.54
C LYS A 549 16.84 21.36 28.33
N ARG A 550 15.85 20.75 27.70
CA ARG A 550 14.90 19.80 28.32
C ARG A 550 14.75 18.58 27.40
N PRO A 551 15.72 17.64 27.41
CA PRO A 551 15.60 16.39 26.68
C PRO A 551 14.44 15.54 27.23
N ALA A 552 13.93 14.62 26.42
CA ALA A 552 12.88 13.70 26.79
C ALA A 552 13.44 12.29 26.97
N THR A 553 12.87 11.51 27.88
CA THR A 553 13.15 10.08 28.01
C THR A 553 11.87 9.27 27.83
N LEU A 554 11.98 8.18 27.08
CA LEU A 554 10.96 7.16 26.92
C LEU A 554 11.48 5.91 27.61
N SER A 555 10.64 5.29 28.42
CA SER A 555 11.02 4.14 29.24
C SER A 555 9.76 3.33 29.48
N GLY A 556 9.85 2.02 29.28
CA GLY A 556 8.72 1.11 29.39
C GLY A 556 7.56 1.45 28.46
N GLY A 557 6.34 1.08 28.88
CA GLY A 557 5.07 1.33 28.21
C GLY A 557 3.96 1.40 29.24
N SER A 558 2.85 2.04 28.88
CA SER A 558 1.70 2.12 29.79
C SER A 558 0.42 1.85 29.05
N ASN A 559 -0.32 0.84 29.49
CA ASN A 559 -1.70 0.62 29.02
C ASN A 559 -2.70 1.52 29.79
N PHE A 560 -2.23 2.42 30.67
CA PHE A 560 -3.10 3.18 31.56
C PHE A 560 -2.97 4.70 31.43
N SER A 561 -1.85 5.22 30.89
CA SER A 561 -1.57 6.67 30.83
C SER A 561 -1.28 7.15 29.40
N THR A 562 -2.33 7.41 28.63
CA THR A 562 -2.28 7.91 27.24
C THR A 562 -1.78 9.33 27.08
N GLU A 563 -1.84 10.16 28.12
CA GLU A 563 -1.37 11.54 28.03
C GLU A 563 0.16 11.65 28.02
N THR A 564 0.82 10.94 28.95
CA THR A 564 2.27 11.07 29.21
C THR A 564 3.05 9.76 29.08
N GLY A 565 2.35 8.63 28.99
CA GLY A 565 2.94 7.31 28.80
C GLY A 565 3.37 7.07 27.36
N VAL A 566 4.15 6.00 27.21
CA VAL A 566 4.56 5.48 25.91
C VAL A 566 3.54 4.42 25.48
N TYR A 567 2.98 4.57 24.28
CA TYR A 567 2.09 3.59 23.66
C TYR A 567 2.84 2.88 22.56
N GLY A 568 2.99 1.56 22.68
CA GLY A 568 3.63 0.73 21.68
C GLY A 568 2.62 0.00 20.81
N TRP A 569 2.99 -0.27 19.57
CA TRP A 569 2.30 -1.15 18.65
C TRP A 569 3.24 -2.29 18.19
N PRO A 570 2.80 -3.57 18.21
CA PRO A 570 1.48 -4.09 18.62
C PRO A 570 1.27 -4.26 20.14
N ASN A 571 0.74 -3.23 20.80
CA ASN A 571 0.42 -3.16 22.24
C ASN A 571 1.53 -3.69 23.16
N LEU A 572 2.74 -3.13 23.03
CA LEU A 572 3.92 -3.54 23.78
C LEU A 572 4.56 -2.38 24.57
N SER A 573 5.29 -2.73 25.63
CA SER A 573 6.25 -1.84 26.30
C SER A 573 7.53 -1.72 25.48
N LEU A 574 8.28 -0.62 25.63
CA LEU A 574 9.66 -0.56 25.13
C LEU A 574 10.54 -1.69 25.68
N ASP A 575 10.23 -2.18 26.87
CA ASP A 575 10.96 -3.28 27.50
C ASP A 575 10.66 -4.64 26.88
N ASP A 576 9.58 -4.74 26.08
CA ASP A 576 9.12 -5.97 25.45
C ASP A 576 9.65 -6.12 24.01
N ILE A 577 10.42 -5.15 23.51
CA ILE A 577 11.05 -5.27 22.19
C ILE A 577 11.99 -6.49 22.21
N PRO A 578 11.82 -7.44 21.27
CA PRO A 578 12.67 -8.62 21.20
C PRO A 578 14.14 -8.25 21.02
N HIS A 579 15.04 -9.08 21.56
CA HIS A 579 16.47 -8.91 21.31
C HIS A 579 16.77 -8.98 19.82
N GLY A 580 17.63 -8.09 19.35
CA GLY A 580 17.90 -7.97 17.93
C GLY A 580 18.45 -6.60 17.58
N THR A 581 18.84 -6.47 16.32
CA THR A 581 19.29 -5.20 15.75
C THR A 581 18.16 -4.55 14.98
N TYR A 582 18.00 -3.24 15.14
CA TYR A 582 16.92 -2.46 14.55
C TYR A 582 17.44 -1.18 13.91
N SER A 583 16.82 -0.78 12.80
CA SER A 583 16.87 0.58 12.28
C SER A 583 15.93 1.44 13.13
N VAL A 584 16.48 2.36 13.92
CA VAL A 584 15.68 3.19 14.83
C VAL A 584 15.64 4.63 14.37
N GLN A 585 14.44 5.20 14.27
CA GLN A 585 14.26 6.60 13.95
C GLN A 585 13.15 7.23 14.78
N ALA A 586 13.32 8.50 15.12
CA ALA A 586 12.31 9.28 15.82
C ALA A 586 11.87 10.49 15.00
N PHE A 587 10.59 10.81 15.13
CA PHE A 587 9.89 11.90 14.48
C PHE A 587 9.14 12.72 15.55
N LEU A 588 9.21 14.05 15.50
CA LEU A 588 8.42 14.93 16.33
C LEU A 588 7.54 15.83 15.46
N THR A 589 6.27 15.46 15.37
CA THR A 589 5.22 16.30 14.77
C THR A 589 4.89 17.42 15.74
N LYS A 590 5.14 18.67 15.35
CA LYS A 590 4.94 19.83 16.22
C LYS A 590 3.46 20.18 16.35
N TYR A 591 3.06 20.56 17.56
CA TYR A 591 1.73 21.08 17.84
C TYR A 591 1.76 22.58 18.07
N GLU A 592 0.78 23.26 17.49
CA GLU A 592 0.51 24.67 17.68
C GLU A 592 -0.64 24.86 18.65
N LYS A 593 -0.43 25.70 19.66
CA LYS A 593 -1.46 26.05 20.64
C LYS A 593 -2.34 27.15 20.06
N VAL A 594 -3.62 26.86 19.89
CA VAL A 594 -4.60 27.77 19.27
C VAL A 594 -5.80 27.96 20.17
N LYS A 595 -6.29 29.21 20.23
CA LYS A 595 -7.54 29.58 20.89
C LYS A 595 -8.63 29.73 19.85
N ARG A 596 -9.67 28.90 19.93
CA ARG A 596 -10.83 28.95 19.03
C ARG A 596 -11.81 30.06 19.45
N SER A 597 -12.69 30.47 18.54
CA SER A 597 -13.67 31.53 18.77
C SER A 597 -14.68 31.25 19.89
N ASP A 598 -14.90 29.98 20.23
CA ASP A 598 -15.77 29.57 21.34
C ASP A 598 -15.07 29.63 22.72
N GLY A 599 -13.83 30.10 22.75
CA GLY A 599 -13.00 30.25 23.95
C GLY A 599 -12.19 29.02 24.32
N SER A 600 -12.38 27.89 23.63
CA SER A 600 -11.60 26.69 23.84
C SER A 600 -10.15 26.85 23.37
N VAL A 601 -9.22 26.14 24.02
CA VAL A 601 -7.80 26.16 23.67
C VAL A 601 -7.32 24.74 23.46
N VAL A 602 -6.74 24.47 22.30
CA VAL A 602 -6.24 23.15 21.89
C VAL A 602 -4.81 23.24 21.37
N SER A 603 -4.12 22.11 21.28
CA SER A 603 -2.81 21.98 20.66
C SER A 603 -2.87 20.90 19.58
N VAL A 604 -2.80 21.34 18.32
CA VAL A 604 -2.98 20.50 17.13
C VAL A 604 -1.92 20.85 16.10
N ARG A 605 -1.68 19.95 15.14
CA ARG A 605 -0.87 20.25 13.96
C ARG A 605 -1.79 20.81 12.89
N PHE A 606 -1.44 21.92 12.26
CA PHE A 606 -2.14 22.36 11.05
C PHE A 606 -1.43 21.77 9.83
N PRO A 607 -2.16 21.17 8.87
CA PRO A 607 -1.56 20.67 7.63
C PRO A 607 -0.92 21.82 6.87
N CYS A 608 0.14 21.50 6.13
CA CYS A 608 0.96 22.48 5.42
C CYS A 608 0.96 22.21 3.91
N GLY A 609 -0.17 21.75 3.34
CA GLY A 609 -0.26 21.33 1.95
C GLY A 609 0.43 19.99 1.69
N ASP A 610 0.48 19.13 2.71
CA ASP A 610 1.21 17.86 2.72
C ASP A 610 0.31 16.63 2.92
N GLY A 611 -1.01 16.79 2.86
CA GLY A 611 -1.95 15.68 3.10
C GLY A 611 -2.01 15.22 4.55
N ALA A 612 -1.57 16.05 5.49
CA ALA A 612 -1.65 15.78 6.94
C ALA A 612 -1.10 14.40 7.41
N PRO A 613 0.04 13.88 6.91
CA PRO A 613 0.53 12.54 7.27
C PRO A 613 0.74 12.37 8.77
N ASN A 614 0.38 11.21 9.31
CA ASN A 614 0.50 10.86 10.73
C ASN A 614 1.94 10.88 11.27
N VAL A 615 2.93 10.67 10.40
CA VAL A 615 4.37 10.74 10.68
C VAL A 615 5.08 11.48 9.54
N ASN A 616 6.24 12.10 9.82
CA ASN A 616 7.09 12.73 8.82
C ASN A 616 6.41 13.82 7.96
N GLY A 617 5.43 14.53 8.51
CA GLY A 617 4.84 15.71 7.87
C GLY A 617 5.81 16.88 7.77
N PHE A 618 5.53 17.83 6.88
CA PHE A 618 6.36 19.02 6.68
C PHE A 618 6.61 19.77 7.99
N GLY A 619 7.88 20.10 8.23
CA GLY A 619 8.29 20.82 9.42
C GLY A 619 8.43 19.96 10.69
N SER A 620 8.22 18.64 10.62
CA SER A 620 8.49 17.71 11.73
C SER A 620 9.99 17.64 12.02
N LEU A 621 10.39 17.46 13.28
CA LEU A 621 11.79 17.17 13.59
C LEU A 621 12.05 15.69 13.35
N ILE A 622 13.22 15.37 12.79
CA ILE A 622 13.61 13.98 12.55
C ILE A 622 15.03 13.73 13.05
N THR A 623 15.26 12.50 13.49
CA THR A 623 16.61 12.00 13.77
C THR A 623 17.16 11.33 12.51
N SER A 624 18.48 11.21 12.43
CA SER A 624 19.05 10.19 11.52
C SER A 624 18.59 8.81 11.94
N VAL A 625 18.42 7.91 10.95
CA VAL A 625 18.26 6.49 11.22
C VAL A 625 19.50 6.01 11.97
N THR A 626 19.28 5.44 13.15
CA THR A 626 20.31 4.96 14.06
C THR A 626 20.12 3.48 14.26
N GLU A 627 21.17 2.73 13.99
CA GLU A 627 21.13 1.29 14.19
C GLU A 627 21.41 0.95 15.65
N PHE A 628 20.52 0.18 16.27
CA PHE A 628 20.60 -0.14 17.69
C PHE A 628 20.35 -1.62 17.94
N GLU A 629 21.18 -2.22 18.80
CA GLU A 629 21.07 -3.61 19.21
C GLU A 629 20.43 -3.68 20.61
N VAL A 630 19.19 -4.19 20.66
CA VAL A 630 18.46 -4.46 21.90
C VAL A 630 18.97 -5.77 22.49
N LYS A 631 19.44 -5.72 23.74
CA LYS A 631 20.04 -6.81 24.51
C LYS A 631 19.34 -6.99 25.85
N GLU A 632 19.67 -8.07 26.51
CA GLU A 632 19.28 -8.29 27.90
C GLU A 632 20.00 -7.31 28.85
N GLY A 633 19.24 -6.78 29.82
CA GLY A 633 19.74 -5.84 30.83
C GLY A 633 19.64 -4.37 30.41
N ARG A 634 19.65 -3.47 31.41
CA ARG A 634 19.33 -2.04 31.24
C ARG A 634 20.20 -1.35 30.17
N GLN A 635 19.56 -0.79 29.15
CA GLN A 635 20.23 -0.07 28.06
C GLN A 635 19.70 1.36 27.94
N THR A 636 20.51 2.26 27.36
CA THR A 636 20.06 3.59 26.99
C THR A 636 20.42 3.91 25.55
N LEU A 637 19.41 4.07 24.69
CA LEU A 637 19.57 4.59 23.34
C LEU A 637 19.48 6.12 23.38
N LYS A 638 20.46 6.81 22.78
CA LYS A 638 20.46 8.28 22.67
C LYS A 638 20.21 8.67 21.23
N LEU A 639 19.12 9.38 20.99
CA LEU A 639 18.79 9.97 19.69
C LEU A 639 18.83 11.49 19.76
N VAL A 640 19.18 12.11 18.65
CA VAL A 640 19.27 13.57 18.52
C VAL A 640 18.48 13.98 17.30
N PHE A 641 17.45 14.80 17.49
CA PHE A 641 16.83 15.51 16.39
C PHE A 641 17.90 16.42 15.77
N ASN A 642 18.25 16.13 14.53
CA ASN A 642 19.33 16.80 13.81
C ASN A 642 18.87 17.37 12.48
N ASN A 643 17.64 17.08 12.07
CA ASN A 643 17.06 17.63 10.85
C ASN A 643 15.57 17.95 11.04
N ILE A 644 15.01 18.67 10.07
CA ILE A 644 13.59 18.95 9.92
C ILE A 644 13.18 18.36 8.58
N THR A 645 12.03 17.68 8.53
CA THR A 645 11.46 17.20 7.27
C THR A 645 11.37 18.37 6.30
N ALA A 646 12.08 18.22 5.18
CA ALA A 646 12.16 19.24 4.15
C ALA A 646 10.76 19.48 3.59
N VAL A 647 10.54 20.72 3.19
CA VAL A 647 9.35 21.06 2.43
C VAL A 647 9.75 21.14 0.98
N GLU A 648 9.01 20.46 0.11
CA GLU A 648 9.22 20.63 -1.31
C GLU A 648 9.04 22.11 -1.69
N PRO A 649 9.94 22.70 -2.49
CA PRO A 649 9.80 24.07 -2.95
C PRO A 649 8.48 24.21 -3.72
N PHE A 650 7.53 24.91 -3.12
CA PHE A 650 6.24 25.18 -3.74
C PHE A 650 6.46 26.05 -5.00
N LYS A 651 6.11 25.53 -6.19
CA LYS A 651 6.37 26.16 -7.50
C LYS A 651 5.24 27.07 -8.00
N GLY A 652 4.24 27.36 -7.17
CA GLY A 652 3.08 28.16 -7.56
C GLY A 652 3.07 29.57 -6.97
N THR A 653 1.89 30.19 -6.93
CA THR A 653 1.67 31.48 -6.27
C THR A 653 1.25 31.29 -4.83
N GLU A 654 1.93 31.94 -3.88
CA GLU A 654 1.62 31.82 -2.46
C GLU A 654 0.28 32.48 -2.13
N ILE A 655 -0.67 31.68 -1.64
CA ILE A 655 -2.00 32.11 -1.16
C ILE A 655 -2.32 31.24 0.07
N GLY A 656 -1.59 31.46 1.17
CA GLY A 656 -1.69 30.59 2.34
C GLY A 656 -0.50 30.71 3.30
N GLY A 657 -0.62 30.10 4.48
CA GLY A 657 0.52 29.93 5.39
C GLY A 657 1.36 28.70 5.08
N CYS A 658 2.48 28.56 5.79
CA CYS A 658 3.51 27.53 5.69
C CYS A 658 3.86 27.11 4.26
N TYR A 659 3.06 26.32 3.52
CA TYR A 659 3.35 25.94 2.11
C TYR A 659 2.08 25.68 1.26
N GLN A 660 0.95 26.27 1.67
CA GLN A 660 -0.38 26.02 1.12
C GLN A 660 -0.70 26.83 -0.16
N GLY A 661 0.22 27.08 -1.07
CA GLY A 661 -0.06 27.95 -2.22
C GLY A 661 -0.97 27.34 -3.32
N ASN A 662 -1.23 28.14 -4.35
CA ASN A 662 -1.92 27.71 -5.58
C ASN A 662 -0.93 27.27 -6.66
N TYR A 663 -1.03 26.02 -7.12
CA TYR A 663 -0.25 25.53 -8.25
C TYR A 663 -0.45 26.38 -9.49
N LYS A 664 0.47 26.27 -10.44
CA LYS A 664 0.40 27.02 -11.70
C LYS A 664 -0.72 26.45 -12.58
N ASP A 665 -1.67 27.29 -12.96
CA ASP A 665 -2.73 26.94 -13.90
C ASP A 665 -2.18 26.41 -15.24
N THR A 666 -2.89 25.44 -15.83
CA THR A 666 -2.75 25.05 -17.23
C THR A 666 -3.89 25.66 -18.06
N GLU A 667 -4.06 25.29 -19.34
CA GLU A 667 -5.19 25.76 -20.14
C GLU A 667 -6.54 25.36 -19.53
N LEU A 668 -6.71 24.08 -19.22
CA LEU A 668 -7.98 23.50 -18.75
C LEU A 668 -8.00 23.15 -17.25
N LEU A 669 -6.86 23.05 -16.57
CA LEU A 669 -6.82 22.85 -15.11
C LEU A 669 -6.46 24.15 -14.39
N LYS A 670 -7.35 24.59 -13.50
CA LYS A 670 -7.22 25.82 -12.72
C LYS A 670 -7.18 25.51 -11.24
N TYR A 671 -6.39 26.25 -10.49
CA TYR A 671 -6.27 26.11 -9.05
C TYR A 671 -6.91 27.31 -8.35
N VAL A 672 -7.93 27.05 -7.55
CA VAL A 672 -8.57 28.07 -6.71
C VAL A 672 -8.15 27.86 -5.27
N LYS A 673 -7.82 28.95 -4.60
CA LYS A 673 -7.68 28.98 -3.15
C LYS A 673 -8.10 30.33 -2.61
N ILE A 674 -8.91 30.30 -1.56
CA ILE A 674 -9.41 31.51 -0.90
C ILE A 674 -9.16 31.44 0.59
N ARG A 675 -8.87 32.60 1.20
CA ARG A 675 -8.92 32.75 2.65
C ARG A 675 -10.38 32.66 3.11
N SER A 676 -10.72 31.64 3.88
CA SER A 676 -12.06 31.49 4.46
C SER A 676 -12.21 32.46 5.63
N LYS A 677 -13.21 33.35 5.60
CA LYS A 677 -13.47 34.26 6.73
C LYS A 677 -14.02 33.47 7.91
N LYS A 678 -14.89 32.50 7.64
CA LYS A 678 -15.53 31.66 8.66
C LYS A 678 -14.52 30.79 9.42
N LEU A 679 -13.66 30.05 8.72
CA LEU A 679 -12.64 29.22 9.35
C LEU A 679 -11.58 30.08 10.04
N SER A 680 -11.19 31.20 9.43
CA SER A 680 -10.17 32.06 10.05
C SER A 680 -10.68 32.68 11.36
N ALA A 681 -11.96 33.06 11.40
CA ALA A 681 -12.59 33.54 12.62
C ALA A 681 -12.66 32.45 13.70
N PHE A 682 -13.03 31.22 13.32
CA PHE A 682 -13.11 30.10 14.27
C PHE A 682 -11.75 29.74 14.86
N TRP A 683 -10.71 29.62 14.02
CA TRP A 683 -9.37 29.21 14.46
C TRP A 683 -8.51 30.37 14.98
N GLY A 684 -8.95 31.62 14.85
CA GLY A 684 -8.17 32.79 15.30
C GLY A 684 -6.85 32.99 14.54
N ARG A 685 -6.75 32.40 13.34
CA ARG A 685 -5.59 32.48 12.43
C ARG A 685 -6.10 32.43 10.99
N ASP A 686 -5.26 32.75 10.03
CA ASP A 686 -5.62 32.60 8.62
C ASP A 686 -5.79 31.12 8.25
N MET A 687 -6.95 30.81 7.66
CA MET A 687 -7.35 29.48 7.20
C MET A 687 -7.88 29.57 5.77
N TYR A 688 -7.65 28.53 4.99
CA TYR A 688 -7.89 28.52 3.55
C TYR A 688 -8.65 27.28 3.12
N VAL A 689 -9.45 27.41 2.06
CA VAL A 689 -10.06 26.30 1.32
C VAL A 689 -9.81 26.53 -0.16
N GLY A 690 -9.70 25.45 -0.93
CA GLY A 690 -9.43 25.53 -2.36
C GLY A 690 -10.11 24.45 -3.16
N ALA A 691 -9.88 24.48 -4.46
CA ALA A 691 -10.34 23.46 -5.39
C ALA A 691 -9.44 23.40 -6.63
N ASN A 692 -9.39 22.23 -7.25
CA ASN A 692 -8.79 21.96 -8.55
C ASN A 692 -9.94 21.88 -9.55
N VAL A 693 -9.95 22.76 -10.55
CA VAL A 693 -11.08 22.97 -11.47
C VAL A 693 -10.67 22.60 -12.89
N VAL A 694 -11.23 21.51 -13.41
CA VAL A 694 -11.02 21.05 -14.79
C VAL A 694 -12.15 21.61 -15.66
N LEU A 695 -11.76 22.35 -16.69
CA LEU A 695 -12.66 23.01 -17.65
C LEU A 695 -12.91 22.10 -18.87
N PRO A 696 -14.12 22.12 -19.45
CA PRO A 696 -14.41 21.31 -20.64
C PRO A 696 -13.67 21.83 -21.88
N ALA A 697 -13.44 20.96 -22.85
CA ALA A 697 -12.88 21.34 -24.15
C ALA A 697 -13.63 22.51 -24.80
N GLY A 698 -12.86 23.47 -25.32
CA GLY A 698 -13.38 24.68 -25.96
C GLY A 698 -14.01 25.68 -24.98
N TYR A 699 -13.77 25.57 -23.67
CA TYR A 699 -14.23 26.55 -22.69
C TYR A 699 -13.72 27.95 -23.01
N ASN A 700 -14.63 28.92 -23.14
CA ASN A 700 -14.30 30.31 -23.37
C ASN A 700 -14.73 31.18 -22.18
N ALA A 701 -13.75 31.65 -21.40
CA ALA A 701 -14.01 32.50 -20.24
C ALA A 701 -14.73 33.83 -20.56
N LYS A 702 -14.63 34.32 -21.80
CA LYS A 702 -15.28 35.56 -22.27
C LYS A 702 -16.75 35.35 -22.65
N ASP A 703 -17.13 34.14 -23.05
CA ASP A 703 -18.52 33.81 -23.35
C ASP A 703 -19.28 33.60 -22.05
N LYS A 704 -20.06 34.60 -21.61
CA LYS A 704 -20.88 34.51 -20.40
C LYS A 704 -22.27 33.92 -20.64
N ALA A 705 -22.64 33.67 -21.90
CA ALA A 705 -23.91 33.05 -22.26
C ALA A 705 -23.84 31.52 -22.09
N SER A 706 -22.72 30.89 -22.48
CA SER A 706 -22.49 29.46 -22.25
C SER A 706 -22.27 29.18 -20.76
N ARG A 707 -23.09 28.30 -20.18
CA ARG A 707 -23.00 27.90 -18.77
C ARG A 707 -22.95 26.38 -18.65
N TYR A 708 -22.14 25.88 -17.72
CA TYR A 708 -21.83 24.47 -17.60
C TYR A 708 -22.32 23.89 -16.26
N PRO A 709 -22.89 22.67 -16.25
CA PRO A 709 -23.08 21.92 -15.02
C PRO A 709 -21.73 21.60 -14.35
N VAL A 710 -21.79 21.28 -13.06
CA VAL A 710 -20.60 21.02 -12.24
C VAL A 710 -20.72 19.70 -11.50
N ILE A 711 -19.69 18.87 -11.60
CA ILE A 711 -19.47 17.73 -10.70
C ILE A 711 -18.47 18.18 -9.63
N TYR A 712 -18.87 18.09 -8.37
CA TYR A 712 -18.04 18.33 -7.21
C TYR A 712 -17.60 17.00 -6.63
N SER A 713 -16.32 16.68 -6.81
CA SER A 713 -15.68 15.46 -6.35
C SER A 713 -15.10 15.67 -4.95
N GLN A 714 -15.54 14.84 -4.02
CA GLN A 714 -14.99 14.71 -2.67
C GLN A 714 -13.94 13.59 -2.70
N SER A 715 -12.71 13.93 -2.35
CA SER A 715 -11.55 13.04 -2.41
C SER A 715 -10.65 13.28 -1.21
N HIS A 716 -9.81 12.28 -0.92
CA HIS A 716 -8.59 12.49 -0.12
C HIS A 716 -7.68 13.52 -0.80
N TRP A 717 -6.67 14.00 -0.07
CA TRP A 717 -5.79 15.10 -0.48
C TRP A 717 -5.35 15.00 -1.97
N PRO A 718 -5.88 15.87 -2.87
CA PRO A 718 -5.72 15.67 -4.32
C PRO A 718 -4.43 16.28 -4.89
N ALA A 719 -3.58 16.87 -4.04
CA ALA A 719 -2.38 17.60 -4.47
C ALA A 719 -2.67 18.59 -5.64
N ASP A 720 -1.96 18.44 -6.75
CA ASP A 720 -2.14 19.16 -8.01
C ASP A 720 -3.06 18.44 -9.02
N SER A 721 -3.61 17.28 -8.72
CA SER A 721 -4.51 16.54 -9.62
C SER A 721 -5.96 17.03 -9.57
N GLY A 722 -6.62 17.09 -10.73
CA GLY A 722 -8.06 17.28 -10.87
C GLY A 722 -8.84 15.96 -10.72
N ALA A 723 -10.15 16.01 -10.99
CA ALA A 723 -11.01 14.83 -10.98
C ALA A 723 -10.53 13.78 -12.00
N PHE A 724 -10.70 12.49 -11.67
CA PHE A 724 -10.25 11.36 -12.48
C PHE A 724 -8.74 11.41 -12.81
N ASP A 725 -7.93 11.86 -11.84
CA ASP A 725 -6.48 12.02 -11.95
C ASP A 725 -6.01 12.91 -13.11
N TYR A 726 -6.82 13.85 -13.59
CA TYR A 726 -6.41 14.80 -14.64
C TYR A 726 -5.27 15.73 -14.15
N PRO A 727 -4.20 15.97 -14.91
CA PRO A 727 -3.89 15.45 -16.25
C PRO A 727 -3.00 14.19 -16.23
N SER A 728 -2.70 13.65 -15.05
CA SER A 728 -1.83 12.48 -14.85
C SER A 728 -2.38 11.22 -15.53
N ASP A 729 -3.70 11.01 -15.56
CA ASP A 729 -4.31 10.04 -16.47
C ASP A 729 -4.34 10.61 -17.90
N THR A 730 -3.29 10.30 -18.65
CA THR A 730 -3.11 10.74 -20.04
C THR A 730 -4.26 10.34 -20.97
N LYS A 731 -4.93 9.20 -20.75
CA LYS A 731 -6.03 8.76 -21.64
C LYS A 731 -7.29 9.58 -21.42
N PHE A 732 -7.63 9.80 -20.16
CA PHE A 732 -8.74 10.68 -19.81
C PHE A 732 -8.43 12.11 -20.24
N ALA A 733 -7.23 12.61 -19.95
CA ALA A 733 -6.80 13.97 -20.28
C ALA A 733 -6.85 14.25 -21.80
N GLU A 734 -6.25 13.39 -22.63
CA GLU A 734 -6.28 13.56 -24.10
C GLU A 734 -7.71 13.58 -24.64
N SER A 735 -8.57 12.69 -24.15
CA SER A 735 -9.96 12.59 -24.61
C SER A 735 -10.79 13.79 -24.13
N TRP A 736 -10.58 14.23 -22.89
CA TRP A 736 -11.21 15.39 -22.30
C TRP A 736 -10.82 16.68 -23.01
N ASP A 737 -9.52 16.89 -23.26
CA ASP A 737 -8.97 18.06 -23.95
C ASP A 737 -9.48 18.16 -25.38
N ASN A 738 -9.59 17.03 -26.08
CA ASN A 738 -10.15 16.95 -27.43
C ASN A 738 -11.69 17.02 -27.46
N GLY A 739 -12.36 17.03 -26.31
CA GLY A 739 -13.81 17.08 -26.20
C GLY A 739 -14.52 15.87 -26.84
N THR A 740 -13.84 14.73 -26.90
CA THR A 740 -14.29 13.54 -27.64
C THR A 740 -14.08 12.28 -26.81
N ILE A 741 -15.16 11.54 -26.60
CA ILE A 741 -15.12 10.17 -26.08
C ILE A 741 -14.65 9.26 -27.22
N PRO A 742 -13.54 8.52 -27.05
CA PRO A 742 -13.04 7.64 -28.09
C PRO A 742 -14.02 6.52 -28.41
N ALA A 743 -14.04 6.08 -29.68
CA ALA A 743 -14.85 4.95 -30.09
C ALA A 743 -14.41 3.68 -29.34
N THR A 744 -15.38 2.86 -28.92
CA THR A 744 -15.13 1.50 -28.44
C THR A 744 -15.56 0.49 -29.51
N ASN A 745 -15.34 -0.79 -29.28
CA ASN A 745 -15.80 -1.85 -30.19
C ASN A 745 -17.33 -1.91 -30.34
N VAL A 746 -18.09 -1.23 -29.47
CA VAL A 746 -19.56 -1.26 -29.42
C VAL A 746 -20.20 0.13 -29.52
N THR A 747 -19.43 1.22 -29.40
CA THR A 747 -19.95 2.59 -29.49
C THR A 747 -19.07 3.45 -30.39
N ALA A 748 -19.68 4.26 -31.26
CA ALA A 748 -18.96 5.23 -32.07
C ALA A 748 -18.33 6.33 -31.19
N ALA A 749 -17.28 6.98 -31.72
CA ALA A 749 -16.75 8.19 -31.13
C ALA A 749 -17.85 9.24 -31.03
N ARG A 750 -17.91 9.94 -29.90
CA ARG A 750 -19.01 10.85 -29.57
C ARG A 750 -18.48 12.00 -28.73
N SER A 751 -19.23 13.09 -28.67
CA SER A 751 -18.80 14.29 -27.92
C SER A 751 -18.75 14.02 -26.43
N ALA A 752 -17.66 14.46 -25.78
CA ALA A 752 -17.58 14.46 -24.33
C ALA A 752 -18.63 15.42 -23.73
N PRO A 753 -19.27 15.06 -22.60
CA PRO A 753 -20.17 15.96 -21.90
C PRO A 753 -19.50 17.28 -21.54
N LYS A 754 -20.17 18.40 -21.84
CA LYS A 754 -19.66 19.73 -21.52
C LYS A 754 -20.01 20.10 -20.08
N MET A 755 -19.12 19.78 -19.16
CA MET A 755 -19.26 20.06 -17.72
C MET A 755 -17.93 20.51 -17.11
N ILE A 756 -18.01 21.16 -15.94
CA ILE A 756 -16.83 21.52 -15.14
C ILE A 756 -16.67 20.46 -14.04
N LEU A 757 -15.46 19.98 -13.84
CA LEU A 757 -15.13 19.05 -12.76
C LEU A 757 -14.37 19.80 -11.67
N VAL A 758 -14.77 19.62 -10.41
CA VAL A 758 -14.19 20.34 -9.27
C VAL A 758 -13.83 19.36 -8.19
N THR A 759 -12.54 19.23 -7.88
CA THR A 759 -12.05 18.46 -6.71
C THR A 759 -11.72 19.43 -5.59
N PHE A 760 -12.29 19.24 -4.41
CA PHE A 760 -12.02 20.16 -3.29
C PHE A 760 -10.66 19.92 -2.63
N ARG A 761 -10.10 20.99 -2.05
CA ARG A 761 -8.90 20.98 -1.19
C ARG A 761 -9.25 21.60 0.15
N HIS A 762 -9.48 20.77 1.16
CA HIS A 762 -9.94 21.20 2.48
C HIS A 762 -9.35 20.38 3.63
N GLU A 763 -8.06 20.08 3.56
CA GLU A 763 -7.28 19.53 4.67
C GLU A 763 -7.52 20.25 6.00
N ALA A 764 -7.54 19.49 7.10
CA ALA A 764 -7.87 20.00 8.43
C ALA A 764 -6.85 19.54 9.49
N PRO A 765 -6.81 20.16 10.68
CA PRO A 765 -5.84 19.80 11.74
C PRO A 765 -5.95 18.37 12.32
N TYR A 766 -6.92 17.59 11.85
CA TYR A 766 -7.26 16.27 12.36
C TYR A 766 -7.11 15.16 11.31
N TYR A 767 -7.01 15.50 10.02
CA TYR A 767 -7.03 14.55 8.90
C TYR A 767 -6.65 15.23 7.57
N ASP A 768 -6.49 14.46 6.49
CA ASP A 768 -6.11 14.98 5.17
C ASP A 768 -7.26 15.72 4.45
N ASP A 769 -8.49 15.55 4.94
CA ASP A 769 -9.68 16.30 4.56
C ASP A 769 -10.44 16.88 5.79
N SER A 770 -11.66 17.39 5.59
CA SER A 770 -12.49 18.01 6.66
C SER A 770 -13.88 17.41 6.83
N TYR A 771 -14.21 16.33 6.10
CA TYR A 771 -15.56 15.80 5.94
C TYR A 771 -16.56 16.75 5.26
N ALA A 772 -16.08 17.88 4.72
CA ALA A 772 -16.86 18.91 4.04
C ALA A 772 -18.12 19.42 4.78
N VAL A 773 -18.19 19.26 6.10
CA VAL A 773 -19.35 19.62 6.94
C VAL A 773 -18.96 20.54 8.09
N ASN A 774 -19.95 21.14 8.75
CA ASN A 774 -19.71 21.91 9.98
C ASN A 774 -19.64 20.97 11.17
N THR A 775 -18.55 21.05 11.96
CA THR A 775 -18.36 20.23 13.16
C THR A 775 -17.85 21.06 14.32
N ALA A 776 -18.20 20.67 15.56
CA ALA A 776 -17.81 21.44 16.74
C ALA A 776 -16.29 21.44 16.98
N ASN A 777 -15.56 20.47 16.43
CA ASN A 777 -14.11 20.33 16.63
C ASN A 777 -13.28 20.93 15.49
N LEU A 778 -13.68 20.73 14.23
CA LEU A 778 -12.94 21.24 13.06
C LEU A 778 -13.34 22.67 12.70
N GLY A 779 -14.57 23.06 13.02
CA GLY A 779 -15.14 24.35 12.68
C GLY A 779 -16.10 24.30 11.50
N PRO A 780 -16.47 25.48 10.96
CA PRO A 780 -17.52 25.59 9.94
C PRO A 780 -17.01 25.31 8.50
N TYR A 781 -16.40 24.14 8.26
CA TYR A 781 -15.87 23.78 6.93
C TYR A 781 -16.97 23.67 5.87
N GLY A 782 -18.10 23.04 6.22
CA GLY A 782 -19.26 22.97 5.33
C GLY A 782 -19.77 24.35 4.91
N ASP A 783 -19.85 25.32 5.81
CA ASP A 783 -20.21 26.69 5.45
C ASP A 783 -19.11 27.40 4.64
N ALA A 784 -17.83 27.14 4.92
CA ALA A 784 -16.72 27.74 4.17
C ALA A 784 -16.70 27.24 2.71
N ILE A 785 -16.91 25.94 2.50
CA ILE A 785 -16.99 25.36 1.16
C ILE A 785 -18.26 25.86 0.46
N ASN A 786 -19.42 25.71 1.10
CA ASN A 786 -20.70 25.95 0.44
C ASN A 786 -21.08 27.43 0.28
N ASP A 787 -20.68 28.28 1.22
CA ASP A 787 -21.09 29.69 1.26
C ASP A 787 -19.93 30.67 0.94
N GLU A 788 -18.68 30.20 0.82
CA GLU A 788 -17.54 31.03 0.40
C GLU A 788 -16.86 30.50 -0.87
N LEU A 789 -16.44 29.23 -0.90
CA LEU A 789 -15.67 28.66 -2.02
C LEU A 789 -16.52 28.42 -3.28
N ILE A 790 -17.66 27.73 -3.16
CA ILE A 790 -18.56 27.49 -4.30
C ILE A 790 -19.03 28.82 -4.92
N PRO A 791 -19.48 29.84 -4.16
CA PRO A 791 -19.80 31.15 -4.72
C PRO A 791 -18.62 31.85 -5.40
N HIS A 792 -17.39 31.61 -4.93
CA HIS A 792 -16.19 32.09 -5.61
C HIS A 792 -15.99 31.38 -6.96
N ILE A 793 -16.08 30.05 -7.00
CA ILE A 793 -16.02 29.24 -8.24
C ILE A 793 -17.10 29.70 -9.21
N ASP A 794 -18.33 29.87 -8.75
CA ASP A 794 -19.47 30.36 -9.52
C ASP A 794 -19.24 31.75 -10.13
N LYS A 795 -18.49 32.62 -9.45
CA LYS A 795 -18.15 33.97 -9.93
C LYS A 795 -17.04 33.92 -10.96
N THR A 796 -16.07 33.03 -10.77
CA THR A 796 -14.87 32.92 -11.61
C THR A 796 -15.13 32.14 -12.89
N PHE A 797 -15.91 31.05 -12.80
CA PHE A 797 -16.19 30.14 -13.89
C PHE A 797 -17.67 30.21 -14.30
N ASN A 798 -17.94 29.87 -15.56
CA ASN A 798 -19.28 29.94 -16.14
C ASN A 798 -20.18 28.77 -15.68
N THR A 799 -20.33 28.55 -14.37
CA THR A 799 -21.15 27.46 -13.80
C THR A 799 -22.65 27.77 -13.92
N ILE A 800 -23.48 26.72 -13.99
CA ILE A 800 -24.92 26.82 -13.73
C ILE A 800 -25.13 26.86 -12.22
N ARG A 801 -25.68 27.96 -11.72
CA ARG A 801 -25.86 28.21 -10.28
C ARG A 801 -27.21 27.71 -9.77
N ALA A 802 -27.52 26.45 -10.05
CA ALA A 802 -28.79 25.84 -9.67
C ALA A 802 -28.57 24.38 -9.21
N PRO A 803 -29.35 23.88 -8.23
CA PRO A 803 -29.12 22.55 -7.67
C PRO A 803 -29.14 21.42 -8.71
N TYR A 804 -30.07 21.43 -9.67
CA TYR A 804 -30.15 20.38 -10.70
C TYR A 804 -28.86 20.20 -11.51
N ALA A 805 -27.99 21.22 -11.57
CA ALA A 805 -26.75 21.22 -12.33
C ALA A 805 -25.50 21.07 -11.44
N ARG A 806 -25.66 20.66 -10.17
CA ARG A 806 -24.59 20.51 -9.20
C ARG A 806 -24.63 19.12 -8.59
N ILE A 807 -23.68 18.30 -8.98
CA ILE A 807 -23.61 16.89 -8.61
C ILE A 807 -22.49 16.69 -7.61
N GLN A 808 -22.73 15.85 -6.62
CA GLN A 808 -21.73 15.42 -5.65
C GLN A 808 -21.28 14.00 -5.99
N GLU A 809 -19.99 13.73 -5.88
CA GLU A 809 -19.46 12.37 -5.99
C GLU A 809 -18.30 12.15 -5.01
N GLY A 810 -17.94 10.90 -4.80
CA GLY A 810 -16.76 10.53 -4.02
C GLY A 810 -16.75 9.05 -3.65
N GLY A 811 -15.58 8.57 -3.26
CA GLY A 811 -15.35 7.22 -2.74
C GLY A 811 -14.98 7.25 -1.26
N SER A 812 -15.28 6.19 -0.50
CA SER A 812 -14.86 6.03 0.91
C SER A 812 -15.31 7.23 1.77
N THR A 813 -14.40 7.95 2.43
CA THR A 813 -14.70 9.21 3.13
C THR A 813 -15.41 10.22 2.22
N GLY A 814 -14.91 10.46 1.00
CA GLY A 814 -15.58 11.31 0.02
C GLY A 814 -16.98 10.79 -0.41
N GLY A 815 -17.18 9.47 -0.35
CA GLY A 815 -18.48 8.85 -0.54
C GLY A 815 -19.48 9.28 0.54
N TRP A 816 -19.06 9.33 1.80
CA TRP A 816 -19.89 9.84 2.89
C TRP A 816 -20.10 11.36 2.76
N GLU A 817 -19.05 12.12 2.45
CA GLU A 817 -19.12 13.58 2.28
C GLU A 817 -20.10 14.01 1.17
N SER A 818 -20.10 13.30 0.05
CA SER A 818 -20.97 13.58 -1.10
C SER A 818 -22.44 13.35 -0.74
N ILE A 819 -22.77 12.29 0.02
CA ILE A 819 -24.12 12.03 0.52
C ILE A 819 -24.52 13.07 1.56
N ALA A 820 -23.65 13.34 2.53
CA ALA A 820 -23.88 14.33 3.59
C ALA A 820 -24.10 15.73 3.01
N SER A 821 -23.36 16.11 1.97
CA SER A 821 -23.50 17.38 1.26
C SER A 821 -24.90 17.54 0.68
N VAL A 822 -25.45 16.51 0.03
CA VAL A 822 -26.82 16.54 -0.52
C VAL A 822 -27.87 16.51 0.58
N ILE A 823 -27.67 15.72 1.65
CA ILE A 823 -28.60 15.64 2.79
C ILE A 823 -28.69 16.97 3.54
N TYR A 824 -27.56 17.63 3.79
CA TYR A 824 -27.51 18.89 4.53
C TYR A 824 -27.75 20.11 3.66
N ARG A 825 -27.43 20.06 2.37
CA ARG A 825 -27.61 21.15 1.41
C ARG A 825 -28.40 20.74 0.17
N PRO A 826 -29.63 20.20 0.30
CA PRO A 826 -30.47 19.91 -0.86
C PRO A 826 -30.98 21.19 -1.55
N ASP A 827 -30.81 22.35 -0.89
CA ASP A 827 -30.96 23.69 -1.48
C ASP A 827 -29.83 24.05 -2.45
N LEU A 828 -28.69 23.36 -2.39
CA LEU A 828 -27.47 23.69 -3.14
C LEU A 828 -27.10 22.62 -4.17
N PHE A 829 -27.31 21.35 -3.87
CA PHE A 829 -26.92 20.21 -4.70
C PHE A 829 -28.13 19.43 -5.22
N GLY A 830 -27.98 18.88 -6.41
CA GLY A 830 -29.03 18.14 -7.12
C GLY A 830 -29.10 16.70 -6.68
N ALA A 831 -27.98 15.98 -6.81
CA ALA A 831 -27.87 14.57 -6.41
C ALA A 831 -26.43 14.21 -6.05
N CYS A 832 -26.28 13.06 -5.37
CA CYS A 832 -24.98 12.42 -5.15
C CYS A 832 -24.91 11.07 -5.87
N PHE A 833 -23.75 10.75 -6.42
CA PHE A 833 -23.37 9.43 -6.92
C PHE A 833 -22.15 8.96 -6.13
N SER A 834 -22.40 8.19 -5.09
CA SER A 834 -21.43 7.92 -4.02
C SER A 834 -21.00 6.46 -4.01
N SER A 835 -19.73 6.25 -3.70
CA SER A 835 -19.04 4.97 -3.88
C SER A 835 -18.48 4.47 -2.56
N TYR A 836 -18.85 3.24 -2.16
CA TYR A 836 -18.37 2.52 -0.96
C TYR A 836 -18.16 3.44 0.26
N PRO A 837 -19.17 4.23 0.66
CA PRO A 837 -18.98 5.34 1.58
C PRO A 837 -18.66 4.87 3.00
N ASP A 838 -18.01 5.74 3.79
CA ASP A 838 -17.93 5.56 5.25
C ASP A 838 -19.32 5.35 5.88
N SER A 839 -19.38 4.83 7.11
CA SER A 839 -20.62 4.33 7.71
C SER A 839 -21.76 5.38 7.70
N LEU A 840 -22.81 5.07 6.95
CA LEU A 840 -24.01 5.92 6.82
C LEU A 840 -24.98 5.76 8.00
N ASP A 841 -24.83 4.69 8.77
CA ASP A 841 -25.67 4.31 9.90
C ASP A 841 -24.80 3.71 11.01
N PHE A 842 -24.97 4.17 12.25
CA PHE A 842 -24.14 3.73 13.38
C PHE A 842 -24.73 2.55 14.18
N HIS A 843 -25.85 1.95 13.75
CA HIS A 843 -26.17 0.57 14.15
C HIS A 843 -25.09 -0.39 13.63
N ARG A 844 -24.37 0.00 12.58
CA ARG A 844 -23.21 -0.72 12.01
C ARG A 844 -22.13 0.28 11.58
N HIS A 845 -21.34 0.77 12.53
CA HIS A 845 -20.17 1.59 12.24
C HIS A 845 -18.98 0.68 11.93
N GLN A 846 -18.72 0.46 10.65
CA GLN A 846 -18.11 -0.78 10.17
C GLN A 846 -18.86 -1.99 10.77
N ASP A 847 -18.15 -2.92 11.42
CA ASP A 847 -18.76 -4.06 12.09
C ASP A 847 -19.16 -3.78 13.57
N ILE A 848 -18.94 -2.55 14.08
CA ILE A 848 -19.31 -2.16 15.45
C ILE A 848 -20.79 -1.83 15.54
N GLU A 849 -21.51 -2.52 16.43
CA GLU A 849 -22.90 -2.20 16.76
C GLU A 849 -22.98 -1.06 17.79
N LEU A 850 -22.69 0.17 17.37
CA LEU A 850 -22.36 1.28 18.28
C LEU A 850 -23.49 1.65 19.26
N TYR A 851 -24.75 1.44 18.89
CA TYR A 851 -25.90 1.77 19.75
C TYR A 851 -26.28 0.69 20.77
N THR A 852 -25.91 -0.56 20.53
CA THR A 852 -26.38 -1.72 21.33
C THR A 852 -25.25 -2.39 22.09
N SER A 853 -24.02 -2.34 21.58
CA SER A 853 -22.86 -2.96 22.21
C SER A 853 -22.36 -2.19 23.41
N LYS A 854 -21.81 -2.92 24.39
CA LYS A 854 -21.11 -2.34 25.54
C LYS A 854 -19.63 -2.10 25.27
N ASN A 855 -19.08 -2.75 24.25
CA ASN A 855 -17.67 -2.68 23.91
C ASN A 855 -17.50 -2.68 22.38
N ALA A 856 -16.60 -1.84 21.87
CA ALA A 856 -16.31 -1.69 20.45
C ALA A 856 -15.32 -2.74 19.92
N TYR A 857 -14.58 -3.41 20.81
CA TYR A 857 -13.51 -4.36 20.45
C TYR A 857 -13.94 -5.81 20.60
N GLN A 858 -14.91 -6.08 21.46
CA GLN A 858 -15.39 -7.43 21.75
C GLN A 858 -16.92 -7.48 21.68
N ARG A 859 -17.43 -8.51 21.01
CA ARG A 859 -18.85 -8.85 21.02
C ARG A 859 -19.25 -9.47 22.36
N ALA A 860 -20.55 -9.61 22.61
CA ALA A 860 -21.08 -10.12 23.88
C ALA A 860 -20.60 -11.56 24.18
N GLU A 861 -20.36 -12.37 23.15
CA GLU A 861 -19.82 -13.72 23.23
C GLU A 861 -18.29 -13.78 23.41
N GLY A 862 -17.60 -12.63 23.39
CA GLY A 862 -16.17 -12.49 23.62
C GLY A 862 -15.29 -12.55 22.38
N SER A 863 -15.87 -12.73 21.18
CA SER A 863 -15.13 -12.65 19.92
C SER A 863 -14.68 -11.20 19.64
N PHE A 864 -13.54 -11.04 18.96
CA PHE A 864 -13.06 -9.70 18.58
C PHE A 864 -13.86 -9.15 17.40
N VAL A 865 -14.13 -7.84 17.42
CA VAL A 865 -14.77 -7.14 16.31
C VAL A 865 -13.73 -6.89 15.22
N PRO A 866 -13.87 -7.44 14.00
CA PRO A 866 -12.99 -7.17 12.88
C PRO A 866 -13.15 -5.74 12.37
N SER A 867 -12.12 -5.24 11.68
CA SER A 867 -12.10 -3.91 11.07
C SER A 867 -11.62 -3.94 9.62
N ILE A 868 -10.66 -4.83 9.32
CA ILE A 868 -10.15 -5.03 7.96
C ILE A 868 -10.24 -6.52 7.61
N ARG A 869 -10.78 -6.80 6.42
CA ARG A 869 -10.86 -8.14 5.83
C ARG A 869 -10.37 -8.17 4.39
N THR A 870 -10.04 -9.37 3.92
CA THR A 870 -9.89 -9.69 2.51
C THR A 870 -10.59 -11.00 2.20
N HIS A 871 -10.76 -11.32 0.92
CA HIS A 871 -11.36 -12.59 0.49
C HIS A 871 -10.35 -13.38 -0.34
N ARG A 872 -10.01 -14.60 0.10
CA ARG A 872 -9.09 -15.52 -0.59
C ARG A 872 -9.88 -16.75 -1.01
N ASN A 873 -9.99 -17.01 -2.32
CA ASN A 873 -10.80 -18.11 -2.88
C ASN A 873 -12.24 -18.12 -2.36
N GLY A 874 -12.88 -16.95 -2.28
CA GLY A 874 -14.24 -16.82 -1.74
C GLY A 874 -14.37 -16.92 -0.22
N THR A 875 -13.27 -17.17 0.50
CA THR A 875 -13.27 -17.24 1.98
C THR A 875 -12.80 -15.92 2.57
N GLU A 876 -13.56 -15.40 3.53
CA GLU A 876 -13.20 -14.21 4.29
C GLU A 876 -11.98 -14.47 5.20
N VAL A 877 -11.04 -13.53 5.22
CA VAL A 877 -9.84 -13.54 6.06
C VAL A 877 -9.74 -12.18 6.76
N ILE A 878 -9.78 -12.18 8.09
CA ILE A 878 -9.60 -10.97 8.90
C ILE A 878 -8.12 -10.60 8.97
N LEU A 879 -7.79 -9.36 8.63
CA LEU A 879 -6.44 -8.82 8.64
C LEU A 879 -6.17 -7.95 9.87
N ALA A 880 -7.19 -7.25 10.37
CA ALA A 880 -7.10 -6.47 11.60
C ALA A 880 -8.46 -6.38 12.32
N THR A 881 -8.40 -6.21 13.64
CA THR A 881 -9.54 -5.95 14.53
C THR A 881 -9.62 -4.47 14.91
N VAL A 882 -10.80 -4.01 15.32
CA VAL A 882 -11.01 -2.61 15.76
C VAL A 882 -10.04 -2.21 16.88
N ALA A 883 -9.75 -3.15 17.79
CA ALA A 883 -8.77 -2.95 18.86
C ALA A 883 -7.37 -2.65 18.32
N GLN A 884 -6.95 -3.42 17.31
CA GLN A 884 -5.64 -3.30 16.69
C GLN A 884 -5.47 -1.93 16.02
N GLU A 885 -6.44 -1.49 15.21
CA GLU A 885 -6.37 -0.17 14.58
C GLU A 885 -6.42 0.99 15.58
N ASN A 886 -7.26 0.90 16.62
CA ASN A 886 -7.32 1.94 17.63
C ASN A 886 -6.00 2.06 18.42
N HIS A 887 -5.35 0.93 18.74
CA HIS A 887 -4.05 0.91 19.40
C HIS A 887 -2.92 1.37 18.48
N TRP A 888 -2.98 1.03 17.20
CA TRP A 888 -2.10 1.56 16.16
C TRP A 888 -2.19 3.10 16.12
N GLU A 889 -3.40 3.66 16.01
CA GLU A 889 -3.60 5.11 16.00
C GLU A 889 -3.12 5.80 17.29
N LEU A 890 -3.27 5.14 18.44
CA LEU A 890 -2.77 5.66 19.72
C LEU A 890 -1.26 5.86 19.73
N THR A 891 -0.49 5.28 18.81
CA THR A 891 0.95 5.57 18.63
C THR A 891 1.18 6.92 17.93
N PHE A 892 0.30 7.33 17.02
CA PHE A 892 0.43 8.58 16.26
C PHE A 892 -0.28 9.77 16.92
N GLY A 893 -1.28 9.53 17.77
CA GLY A 893 -1.99 10.62 18.42
C GLY A 893 -2.89 10.19 19.57
N THR A 894 -3.22 11.16 20.41
CA THR A 894 -4.15 11.01 21.55
C THR A 894 -5.06 12.21 21.56
N ALA A 895 -6.22 12.15 22.25
CA ALA A 895 -7.22 13.22 22.16
C ALA A 895 -7.75 13.41 20.73
N SER A 896 -7.97 12.28 20.07
CA SER A 896 -8.45 12.14 18.70
C SER A 896 -7.68 12.99 17.67
N ARG A 897 -6.36 12.82 17.56
CA ARG A 897 -5.51 13.63 16.66
C ARG A 897 -4.40 12.82 15.98
N SER A 898 -4.62 11.52 15.78
CA SER A 898 -3.68 10.62 15.10
C SER A 898 -3.49 10.95 13.61
N SER A 899 -4.37 11.77 13.02
CA SER A 899 -4.46 11.98 11.56
C SER A 899 -4.83 10.71 10.79
N ASN A 900 -5.56 9.78 11.43
CA ASN A 900 -6.06 8.54 10.84
C ASN A 900 -7.59 8.41 11.03
N GLN A 901 -8.19 7.38 10.42
CA GLN A 901 -9.63 7.21 10.20
C GLN A 901 -10.49 7.24 11.49
N TRP A 902 -10.11 6.49 12.52
CA TRP A 902 -10.91 6.39 13.75
C TRP A 902 -10.93 7.72 14.51
N ASP A 903 -9.80 8.44 14.55
CA ASP A 903 -9.73 9.74 15.20
C ASP A 903 -10.44 10.84 14.44
N ILE A 904 -10.44 10.82 13.10
CA ILE A 904 -11.22 11.81 12.34
C ILE A 904 -12.71 11.59 12.51
N TRP A 905 -13.21 10.34 12.55
CA TRP A 905 -14.61 10.06 12.89
C TRP A 905 -14.96 10.61 14.27
N ASN A 906 -14.06 10.46 15.24
CA ASN A 906 -14.25 11.07 16.57
C ASN A 906 -14.37 12.60 16.52
N ALA A 907 -13.52 13.25 15.72
CA ALA A 907 -13.52 14.70 15.59
C ALA A 907 -14.73 15.23 14.80
N VAL A 908 -15.20 14.50 13.79
CA VAL A 908 -16.30 14.91 12.91
C VAL A 908 -17.65 14.62 13.54
N PHE A 909 -17.90 13.37 13.95
CA PHE A 909 -19.20 12.93 14.45
C PHE A 909 -19.42 13.32 15.92
N GLY A 910 -18.33 13.46 16.67
CA GLY A 910 -18.36 13.84 18.07
C GLY A 910 -18.58 15.33 18.35
N VAL A 911 -18.84 15.62 19.62
CA VAL A 911 -18.87 16.98 20.16
C VAL A 911 -17.56 17.29 20.90
N GLN A 912 -17.33 18.53 21.32
CA GLN A 912 -16.22 18.81 22.22
C GLN A 912 -16.47 18.21 23.60
N GLY A 913 -15.46 17.57 24.18
CA GLY A 913 -15.35 17.28 25.60
C GLY A 913 -14.88 18.50 26.40
N TYR A 914 -14.92 18.40 27.72
CA TYR A 914 -14.51 19.48 28.61
C TYR A 914 -13.01 19.78 28.58
N ASN A 915 -12.20 18.86 28.06
CA ASN A 915 -10.79 19.08 27.75
C ASN A 915 -10.56 19.89 26.45
N ASN A 916 -11.62 20.34 25.76
CA ASN A 916 -11.61 21.05 24.47
C ASN A 916 -11.32 20.20 23.21
N TYR A 917 -11.09 18.90 23.38
CA TYR A 917 -10.87 17.95 22.29
C TYR A 917 -12.14 17.13 22.02
N PRO A 918 -12.19 16.32 20.95
CA PRO A 918 -13.36 15.48 20.69
C PRO A 918 -13.72 14.58 21.87
N LEU A 919 -15.01 14.51 22.19
CA LEU A 919 -15.56 13.56 23.15
C LEU A 919 -15.71 12.21 22.47
N GLU A 920 -14.75 11.33 22.74
CA GLU A 920 -14.70 9.97 22.21
C GLU A 920 -15.94 9.15 22.66
N PRO A 921 -16.54 8.35 21.76
CA PRO A 921 -17.69 7.49 22.00
C PRO A 921 -17.35 6.18 22.73
N TRP A 922 -16.06 5.81 22.77
CA TRP A 922 -15.55 4.69 23.55
C TRP A 922 -14.14 5.00 24.08
N ASP A 923 -13.69 4.22 25.07
CA ASP A 923 -12.31 4.23 25.53
C ASP A 923 -11.39 3.62 24.45
N LYS A 924 -10.48 4.39 23.86
CA LYS A 924 -9.55 3.89 22.81
C LYS A 924 -8.56 2.80 23.28
N VAL A 925 -8.47 2.55 24.58
CA VAL A 925 -7.61 1.49 25.13
C VAL A 925 -8.43 0.23 25.40
N THR A 926 -9.60 0.37 26.02
CA THR A 926 -10.41 -0.79 26.48
C THR A 926 -11.56 -1.16 25.55
N GLY A 927 -11.95 -0.28 24.64
CA GLY A 927 -13.13 -0.43 23.80
C GLY A 927 -14.45 -0.18 24.52
N GLU A 928 -14.45 0.18 25.82
CA GLU A 928 -15.69 0.44 26.56
C GLU A 928 -16.49 1.57 25.91
N ILE A 929 -17.70 1.27 25.42
CA ILE A 929 -18.57 2.25 24.78
C ILE A 929 -19.22 3.13 25.85
N TYR A 930 -19.30 4.43 25.56
CA TYR A 930 -19.97 5.44 26.36
C TYR A 930 -21.30 5.84 25.70
N PRO A 931 -22.46 5.28 26.12
CA PRO A 931 -23.73 5.54 25.45
C PRO A 931 -24.10 7.03 25.39
N GLU A 932 -23.83 7.80 26.45
CA GLU A 932 -24.06 9.26 26.45
C GLU A 932 -23.25 10.00 25.37
N ALA A 933 -22.05 9.53 25.04
CA ALA A 933 -21.23 10.12 23.97
C ALA A 933 -21.69 9.65 22.58
N VAL A 934 -22.08 8.39 22.43
CA VAL A 934 -22.67 7.84 21.19
C VAL A 934 -23.97 8.55 20.82
N GLU A 935 -24.83 8.88 21.78
CA GLU A 935 -26.03 9.70 21.56
C GLU A 935 -25.70 11.09 20.98
N LEU A 936 -24.50 11.60 21.28
CA LEU A 936 -24.04 12.87 20.77
C LEU A 936 -23.63 12.80 19.28
N TRP A 937 -23.43 11.61 18.72
CA TRP A 937 -23.08 11.37 17.32
C TRP A 937 -24.27 11.28 16.35
N LYS A 938 -25.47 11.01 16.86
CA LYS A 938 -26.71 10.85 16.06
C LYS A 938 -27.01 11.87 14.96
N PRO A 939 -26.60 13.16 15.05
CA PRO A 939 -26.79 14.11 13.96
C PRO A 939 -25.98 13.78 12.71
N PHE A 940 -24.91 12.98 12.82
CA PHE A 940 -24.05 12.56 11.72
C PHE A 940 -24.29 11.12 11.27
N ASP A 941 -25.09 10.34 12.01
CA ASP A 941 -25.73 9.16 11.45
C ASP A 941 -26.75 9.64 10.41
N LEU A 942 -26.44 9.45 9.13
CA LEU A 942 -27.21 10.02 8.03
C LEU A 942 -28.58 9.37 7.91
N SER A 943 -28.72 8.09 8.24
CA SER A 943 -30.00 7.41 8.30
C SER A 943 -30.88 8.00 9.40
N ASN A 944 -30.33 8.21 10.60
CA ASN A 944 -31.04 8.79 11.72
C ASN A 944 -31.40 10.26 11.43
N TYR A 945 -30.50 11.02 10.81
CA TYR A 945 -30.74 12.41 10.44
C TYR A 945 -31.90 12.53 9.45
N VAL A 946 -31.89 11.72 8.39
CA VAL A 946 -32.94 11.68 7.36
C VAL A 946 -34.27 11.26 7.97
N THR A 947 -34.31 10.14 8.68
CA THR A 947 -35.55 9.59 9.25
C THR A 947 -36.16 10.50 10.33
N SER A 948 -35.33 11.14 11.16
CA SER A 948 -35.79 12.09 12.19
C SER A 948 -36.29 13.42 11.60
N ASN A 949 -35.89 13.77 10.38
CA ASN A 949 -36.35 14.96 9.65
C ASN A 949 -37.23 14.59 8.44
N TRP A 950 -37.78 13.38 8.42
CA TRP A 950 -38.51 12.82 7.29
C TRP A 950 -39.74 13.66 6.93
N LYS A 951 -40.60 13.86 7.93
CA LYS A 951 -41.76 14.76 7.91
C LYS A 951 -41.53 15.84 8.97
N GLY A 952 -41.45 17.10 8.55
CA GLY A 952 -41.15 18.22 9.44
C GLY A 952 -40.77 19.47 8.67
N ALA A 953 -40.17 20.46 9.34
CA ALA A 953 -39.80 21.74 8.74
C ALA A 953 -38.83 21.60 7.54
N ARG A 954 -37.95 20.58 7.56
CA ARG A 954 -37.04 20.28 6.44
C ARG A 954 -37.64 19.37 5.37
N ASN A 955 -38.61 18.53 5.75
CA ASN A 955 -39.30 17.58 4.88
C ASN A 955 -38.33 16.77 3.99
N LEU A 956 -37.31 16.17 4.60
CA LEU A 956 -36.21 15.53 3.86
C LEU A 956 -36.67 14.33 3.02
N GLY A 957 -37.73 13.63 3.45
CA GLY A 957 -38.31 12.53 2.68
C GLY A 957 -38.75 12.97 1.28
N LYS A 958 -39.32 14.18 1.16
CA LYS A 958 -39.68 14.77 -0.14
C LYS A 958 -38.51 15.49 -0.80
N ALA A 959 -37.66 16.16 -0.02
CA ALA A 959 -36.57 16.97 -0.57
C ALA A 959 -35.47 16.13 -1.25
N LEU A 960 -35.26 14.89 -0.79
CA LEU A 960 -34.17 14.01 -1.24
C LEU A 960 -34.64 12.85 -2.14
N ALA A 961 -35.94 12.70 -2.36
CA ALA A 961 -36.48 11.61 -3.19
C ALA A 961 -35.85 11.63 -4.60
N GLY A 962 -35.25 10.51 -5.01
CA GLY A 962 -34.60 10.36 -6.32
C GLY A 962 -33.25 11.07 -6.48
N ARG A 963 -32.58 11.46 -5.38
CA ARG A 963 -31.33 12.25 -5.41
C ARG A 963 -30.13 11.58 -4.75
N ILE A 964 -30.32 10.42 -4.14
CA ILE A 964 -29.28 9.69 -3.42
C ILE A 964 -29.01 8.39 -4.16
N TYR A 965 -27.83 8.29 -4.77
CA TYR A 965 -27.36 7.10 -5.45
C TYR A 965 -26.08 6.60 -4.78
N ILE A 966 -26.09 5.36 -4.33
CA ILE A 966 -25.02 4.76 -3.53
C ILE A 966 -24.68 3.41 -4.14
N TYR A 967 -23.40 3.10 -4.25
CA TYR A 967 -22.96 1.73 -4.47
C TYR A 967 -21.95 1.28 -3.42
N VAL A 968 -21.91 -0.01 -3.14
CA VAL A 968 -20.89 -0.64 -2.28
C VAL A 968 -20.68 -2.09 -2.71
N GLY A 969 -19.49 -2.64 -2.49
CA GLY A 969 -19.21 -4.06 -2.72
C GLY A 969 -19.67 -4.94 -1.55
N SER A 970 -20.17 -6.15 -1.83
CA SER A 970 -20.56 -7.09 -0.76
C SER A 970 -19.36 -7.64 0.03
N TRP A 971 -18.15 -7.51 -0.52
CA TRP A 971 -16.87 -7.91 0.08
C TRP A 971 -16.02 -6.68 0.45
N ASP A 972 -16.65 -5.54 0.73
CA ASP A 972 -15.96 -4.33 1.15
C ASP A 972 -14.94 -4.64 2.27
N ASN A 973 -13.70 -4.21 2.06
CA ASN A 973 -12.57 -4.57 2.91
C ASN A 973 -12.66 -4.03 4.33
N TYR A 974 -13.46 -2.97 4.53
CA TYR A 974 -13.59 -2.24 5.78
C TYR A 974 -14.97 -2.40 6.41
N PHE A 975 -15.76 -3.39 5.95
CA PHE A 975 -17.13 -3.65 6.41
C PHE A 975 -18.08 -2.45 6.21
N LEU A 976 -17.78 -1.52 5.29
CA LEU A 976 -18.61 -0.33 5.09
C LEU A 976 -19.96 -0.65 4.44
N ASN A 977 -20.05 -1.80 3.76
CA ASN A 977 -21.30 -2.35 3.25
C ASN A 977 -22.36 -2.51 4.36
N GLU A 978 -21.96 -2.78 5.59
CA GLU A 978 -22.88 -2.99 6.72
C GLU A 978 -23.70 -1.75 7.05
N GLY A 979 -23.03 -0.58 7.14
CA GLY A 979 -23.69 0.71 7.37
C GLY A 979 -24.57 1.14 6.19
N VAL A 980 -24.18 0.81 4.96
CA VAL A 980 -24.99 1.08 3.76
C VAL A 980 -26.29 0.25 3.76
N MET A 981 -26.20 -1.03 4.16
CA MET A 981 -27.38 -1.90 4.28
C MET A 981 -28.36 -1.42 5.34
N GLU A 982 -27.88 -0.98 6.51
CA GLU A 982 -28.76 -0.41 7.55
C GLU A 982 -29.37 0.93 7.12
N PHE A 983 -28.62 1.78 6.42
CA PHE A 983 -29.15 3.02 5.84
C PHE A 983 -30.30 2.72 4.85
N GLN A 984 -30.10 1.77 3.94
CA GLN A 984 -31.13 1.35 2.98
C GLN A 984 -32.38 0.86 3.71
N LYS A 985 -32.22 -0.10 4.62
CA LYS A 985 -33.31 -0.69 5.40
C LYS A 985 -34.15 0.36 6.14
N ARG A 986 -33.49 1.34 6.77
CA ARG A 986 -34.19 2.37 7.57
C ARG A 986 -34.87 3.43 6.70
N THR A 987 -34.26 3.80 5.58
CA THR A 987 -34.88 4.75 4.65
C THR A 987 -36.03 4.11 3.87
N ASP A 988 -35.91 2.85 3.46
CA ASP A 988 -36.99 2.07 2.84
C ASP A 988 -38.18 1.89 3.80
N ALA A 989 -37.94 1.73 5.10
CA ALA A 989 -39.01 1.61 6.10
C ALA A 989 -39.93 2.84 6.18
N VAL A 990 -39.46 4.03 5.79
CA VAL A 990 -40.24 5.27 5.81
C VAL A 990 -40.59 5.82 4.42
N GLY A 991 -39.82 5.48 3.39
CA GLY A 991 -39.97 5.97 2.02
C GLY A 991 -40.39 4.94 0.98
N GLY A 992 -40.40 3.66 1.33
CA GLY A 992 -40.57 2.56 0.39
C GLY A 992 -39.28 2.22 -0.35
N ALA A 993 -39.25 1.02 -0.93
CA ALA A 993 -38.09 0.51 -1.65
C ALA A 993 -37.64 1.45 -2.78
N GLY A 994 -36.35 1.78 -2.81
CA GLY A 994 -35.74 2.59 -3.86
C GLY A 994 -35.87 4.10 -3.65
N TRP A 995 -36.28 4.56 -2.46
CA TRP A 995 -36.21 5.98 -2.12
C TRP A 995 -34.79 6.54 -2.22
N ALA A 996 -33.82 5.80 -1.66
CA ALA A 996 -32.41 5.92 -1.98
C ALA A 996 -32.03 4.77 -2.91
N ASN A 997 -31.31 5.06 -3.98
CA ASN A 997 -30.92 4.06 -4.96
C ASN A 997 -29.60 3.41 -4.51
N VAL A 998 -29.70 2.28 -3.81
CA VAL A 998 -28.56 1.55 -3.26
C VAL A 998 -28.26 0.32 -4.12
N THR A 999 -27.02 0.20 -4.57
CA THR A 999 -26.53 -0.94 -5.37
C THR A 999 -25.42 -1.67 -4.62
N ILE A 1000 -25.67 -2.94 -4.27
CA ILE A 1000 -24.66 -3.81 -3.66
C ILE A 1000 -24.08 -4.71 -4.75
N LEU A 1001 -22.81 -4.52 -5.08
CA LEU A 1001 -22.14 -5.31 -6.10
C LEU A 1001 -21.61 -6.62 -5.49
N PRO A 1002 -21.98 -7.80 -6.04
CA PRO A 1002 -21.55 -9.08 -5.49
C PRO A 1002 -20.05 -9.27 -5.66
N GLU A 1003 -19.42 -9.76 -4.58
CA GLU A 1003 -18.00 -10.13 -4.51
C GLU A 1003 -17.01 -8.99 -4.80
N LYS A 1004 -17.49 -7.75 -4.83
CA LYS A 1004 -16.66 -6.57 -5.01
C LYS A 1004 -16.10 -6.09 -3.69
N ARG A 1005 -14.83 -5.68 -3.74
CA ARG A 1005 -14.03 -5.17 -2.64
C ARG A 1005 -14.21 -3.65 -2.51
N HIS A 1006 -13.54 -3.06 -1.53
CA HIS A 1006 -13.49 -1.61 -1.39
C HIS A 1006 -12.75 -0.99 -2.59
N GLY A 1007 -13.21 0.15 -3.09
CA GLY A 1007 -12.62 0.82 -4.25
C GLY A 1007 -13.36 0.59 -5.58
N GLY A 1008 -12.78 1.13 -6.65
CA GLY A 1008 -13.33 1.11 -8.01
C GLY A 1008 -14.07 2.39 -8.41
N ASN A 1009 -14.50 2.43 -9.68
CA ASN A 1009 -15.33 3.50 -10.23
C ASN A 1009 -16.80 3.30 -9.85
N TYR A 1010 -17.62 4.37 -9.94
CA TYR A 1010 -19.06 4.29 -9.67
C TYR A 1010 -19.75 3.09 -10.34
N GLN A 1011 -20.17 2.10 -9.55
CA GLN A 1011 -20.74 0.82 -10.00
C GLN A 1011 -19.87 0.03 -11.00
N ASP A 1012 -18.54 0.07 -10.85
CA ASP A 1012 -17.56 -0.50 -11.80
C ASP A 1012 -17.74 0.00 -13.25
N ARG A 1013 -18.34 1.19 -13.43
CA ARG A 1013 -18.52 1.80 -14.76
C ARG A 1013 -17.21 2.37 -15.27
N GLU A 1014 -17.08 2.42 -16.59
CA GLU A 1014 -16.08 3.27 -17.22
C GLU A 1014 -16.39 4.74 -16.93
N ILE A 1015 -15.34 5.57 -16.77
CA ILE A 1015 -15.47 6.99 -16.40
C ILE A 1015 -16.42 7.73 -17.35
N TRP A 1016 -16.32 7.47 -18.66
CA TRP A 1016 -17.18 8.10 -19.66
C TRP A 1016 -18.65 7.70 -19.53
N ASP A 1017 -18.94 6.44 -19.24
CA ASP A 1017 -20.32 5.96 -19.04
C ASP A 1017 -20.93 6.59 -17.78
N TYR A 1018 -20.11 6.82 -16.75
CA TYR A 1018 -20.51 7.57 -15.55
C TYR A 1018 -20.81 9.04 -15.88
N LEU A 1019 -19.91 9.73 -16.59
CA LEU A 1019 -20.13 11.13 -16.96
C LEU A 1019 -21.37 11.32 -17.84
N GLU A 1020 -21.67 10.38 -18.73
CA GLU A 1020 -22.89 10.38 -19.54
C GLU A 1020 -24.16 10.08 -18.72
N LEU A 1021 -24.06 9.18 -17.73
CA LEU A 1021 -25.14 8.95 -16.76
C LEU A 1021 -25.48 10.23 -16.00
N VAL A 1022 -24.45 10.94 -15.52
CA VAL A 1022 -24.62 12.20 -14.78
C VAL A 1022 -25.17 13.30 -15.69
N ASP A 1023 -24.64 13.46 -16.90
CA ASP A 1023 -25.14 14.43 -17.88
C ASP A 1023 -26.62 14.21 -18.21
N ARG A 1024 -27.03 12.94 -18.38
CA ARG A 1024 -28.43 12.58 -18.60
C ARG A 1024 -29.29 12.94 -17.38
N TRP A 1025 -28.83 12.60 -16.18
CA TRP A 1025 -29.55 12.93 -14.95
C TRP A 1025 -29.77 14.44 -14.83
N ILE A 1026 -28.75 15.25 -15.11
CA ILE A 1026 -28.85 16.72 -15.05
C ILE A 1026 -29.88 17.25 -16.05
N LYS A 1027 -29.88 16.74 -17.29
CA LYS A 1027 -30.84 17.13 -18.33
C LYS A 1027 -32.27 16.76 -17.98
N ASP A 1028 -32.48 15.55 -17.43
CA ASP A 1028 -33.79 15.11 -16.99
C ASP A 1028 -34.35 15.96 -15.86
N HIS A 1029 -33.49 16.46 -14.96
CA HIS A 1029 -33.89 17.21 -13.77
C HIS A 1029 -33.84 18.74 -13.91
N ALA A 1030 -33.47 19.23 -15.09
CA ALA A 1030 -33.52 20.63 -15.45
C ALA A 1030 -34.97 21.17 -15.44
N PRO A 1031 -35.19 22.50 -15.36
CA PRO A 1031 -36.53 23.08 -15.34
C PRO A 1031 -37.43 22.68 -16.52
N ASP A 1032 -36.83 22.42 -17.68
CA ASP A 1032 -37.44 21.97 -18.93
C ASP A 1032 -37.23 20.47 -19.20
N GLY A 1033 -36.64 19.74 -18.25
CA GLY A 1033 -36.35 18.32 -18.33
C GLY A 1033 -37.58 17.42 -18.13
N SER A 1034 -37.38 16.12 -18.27
CA SER A 1034 -38.43 15.10 -18.16
C SER A 1034 -38.95 14.92 -16.72
N SER A 1035 -38.12 15.18 -15.72
CA SER A 1035 -38.39 15.05 -14.28
C SER A 1035 -37.82 16.22 -13.46
N PRO A 1036 -38.30 17.47 -13.63
CA PRO A 1036 -37.70 18.64 -13.02
C PRO A 1036 -37.66 18.58 -11.49
N ILE A 1037 -36.56 19.06 -10.90
CA ILE A 1037 -36.47 19.23 -9.44
C ILE A 1037 -37.50 20.25 -8.95
N SER A 1038 -38.40 19.81 -8.06
CA SER A 1038 -39.36 20.70 -7.41
C SER A 1038 -38.67 21.85 -6.66
N SER A 1039 -39.17 23.07 -6.81
CA SER A 1039 -38.72 24.25 -6.05
C SER A 1039 -38.86 24.07 -4.53
N SER A 1040 -39.87 23.32 -4.09
CA SER A 1040 -40.06 23.00 -2.66
C SER A 1040 -38.94 22.12 -2.09
N ALA A 1041 -38.32 21.29 -2.92
CA ALA A 1041 -37.25 20.40 -2.52
C ALA A 1041 -35.87 21.09 -2.47
N THR A 1042 -35.76 22.30 -3.03
CA THR A 1042 -34.55 23.14 -3.03
C THR A 1042 -34.72 24.42 -2.21
N ALA A 1043 -35.79 24.52 -1.41
CA ALA A 1043 -36.05 25.69 -0.58
C ALA A 1043 -35.01 25.84 0.54
N PRO A 1044 -34.57 27.05 0.92
CA PRO A 1044 -33.57 27.24 1.98
C PRO A 1044 -33.94 26.63 3.35
N SER A 1045 -35.23 26.38 3.60
CA SER A 1045 -35.73 25.72 4.81
C SER A 1045 -35.30 24.24 4.94
N THR A 1046 -34.87 23.61 3.85
CA THR A 1046 -34.37 22.23 3.85
C THR A 1046 -32.95 22.11 4.39
N ARG A 1047 -32.20 23.23 4.48
CA ARG A 1047 -30.80 23.27 4.94
C ARG A 1047 -30.62 22.70 6.35
N GLY A 1048 -29.73 21.72 6.44
CA GLY A 1048 -29.25 21.07 7.65
C GLY A 1048 -27.89 21.60 8.13
N ASN A 1049 -27.32 20.92 9.13
CA ASN A 1049 -25.96 21.12 9.66
C ASN A 1049 -25.53 22.60 9.82
N GLN A 1050 -26.43 23.49 10.28
CA GLN A 1050 -26.12 24.91 10.40
C GLN A 1050 -25.13 25.17 11.54
N TRP A 1051 -24.12 26.02 11.30
CA TRP A 1051 -23.06 26.27 12.29
C TRP A 1051 -23.56 26.65 13.68
N LYS A 1052 -24.60 27.49 13.75
CA LYS A 1052 -25.23 27.91 15.02
C LYS A 1052 -25.77 26.73 15.83
N ASP A 1053 -26.32 25.71 15.16
CA ASP A 1053 -26.92 24.55 15.80
C ASP A 1053 -25.83 23.57 16.24
N VAL A 1054 -24.81 23.38 15.38
CA VAL A 1054 -23.63 22.57 15.67
C VAL A 1054 -22.91 23.08 16.92
N ILE A 1055 -22.56 24.37 16.98
CA ILE A 1055 -21.83 24.91 18.13
C ILE A 1055 -22.68 24.99 19.40
N LYS A 1056 -24.00 25.24 19.27
CA LYS A 1056 -24.93 25.23 20.41
C LYS A 1056 -25.02 23.86 21.06
N ARG A 1057 -25.01 22.78 20.27
CA ARG A 1057 -25.07 21.40 20.76
C ARG A 1057 -23.71 20.88 21.22
N GLY A 1058 -22.65 21.20 20.48
CA GLY A 1058 -21.38 20.50 20.59
C GLY A 1058 -20.17 21.36 20.97
N GLY A 1059 -20.29 22.68 20.99
CA GLY A 1059 -19.18 23.59 21.30
C GLY A 1059 -18.84 23.67 22.78
N ARG A 1060 -17.85 24.52 23.11
CA ARG A 1060 -17.33 24.68 24.48
C ARG A 1060 -18.40 24.90 25.56
N GLN A 1061 -19.37 25.77 25.30
CA GLN A 1061 -20.42 26.06 26.30
C GLN A 1061 -21.32 24.86 26.56
N ALA A 1062 -21.64 24.08 25.53
CA ALA A 1062 -22.39 22.83 25.69
C ALA A 1062 -21.59 21.80 26.50
N ALA A 1063 -20.28 21.71 26.27
CA ALA A 1063 -19.39 20.86 27.05
C ALA A 1063 -19.36 21.25 28.54
N ILE A 1064 -19.27 22.56 28.84
CA ILE A 1064 -19.35 23.05 30.22
C ILE A 1064 -20.72 22.73 30.84
N ALA A 1065 -21.81 22.97 30.11
CA ALA A 1065 -23.17 22.78 30.61
C ALA A 1065 -23.52 21.32 30.94
N ARG A 1066 -22.83 20.34 30.33
CA ARG A 1066 -22.99 18.92 30.67
C ARG A 1066 -22.36 18.55 32.01
N GLN A 1067 -21.63 19.46 32.66
CA GLN A 1067 -20.86 19.18 33.87
C GLN A 1067 -21.35 19.98 35.08
N SER A 1068 -21.03 19.48 36.28
CA SER A 1068 -21.31 20.19 37.53
C SER A 1068 -20.21 19.95 38.56
N PRO A 1069 -19.81 20.97 39.34
CA PRO A 1069 -18.84 20.79 40.41
C PRO A 1069 -19.41 19.94 41.55
N PRO A 1070 -18.55 19.34 42.41
CA PRO A 1070 -19.02 18.70 43.62
C PRO A 1070 -19.76 19.71 44.51
N SER A 1071 -20.69 19.22 45.34
CA SER A 1071 -21.47 20.09 46.23
C SER A 1071 -21.84 19.40 47.52
N ILE A 1072 -21.73 20.13 48.63
CA ILE A 1072 -22.20 19.69 49.95
C ILE A 1072 -23.65 20.16 50.10
N LYS A 1073 -24.57 19.23 50.38
CA LYS A 1073 -26.01 19.50 50.37
C LYS A 1073 -26.47 20.39 51.54
N SER A 1074 -25.77 20.37 52.67
CA SER A 1074 -26.11 21.19 53.84
C SER A 1074 -25.47 22.57 53.81
N LYS A 1075 -26.06 23.56 54.50
CA LYS A 1075 -25.47 24.91 54.65
C LYS A 1075 -24.49 25.03 55.83
N LYS A 1076 -24.59 24.10 56.79
CA LYS A 1076 -23.78 23.99 58.01
C LYS A 1076 -23.72 22.54 58.46
N ALA A 1077 -22.71 22.18 59.24
CA ALA A 1077 -22.52 20.86 59.85
C ALA A 1077 -22.26 21.02 61.35
N GLN A 1078 -22.52 19.96 62.12
CA GLN A 1078 -22.08 19.84 63.52
C GLN A 1078 -21.01 18.76 63.61
N LYS A 1079 -20.02 18.96 64.49
CA LYS A 1079 -19.04 17.92 64.81
C LYS A 1079 -19.77 16.64 65.26
N GLY A 1080 -19.41 15.49 64.69
CA GLY A 1080 -20.02 14.20 64.98
C GLY A 1080 -21.31 13.89 64.20
N THR A 1081 -21.80 14.80 63.34
CA THR A 1081 -23.01 14.57 62.52
C THR A 1081 -22.66 14.31 61.07
N GLU A 1082 -23.34 13.34 60.44
CA GLU A 1082 -23.14 13.00 59.03
C GLU A 1082 -23.49 14.16 58.09
N VAL A 1083 -22.63 14.38 57.09
CA VAL A 1083 -22.82 15.30 55.97
C VAL A 1083 -22.82 14.51 54.68
N LYS A 1084 -23.70 14.88 53.75
CA LYS A 1084 -23.80 14.30 52.39
C LYS A 1084 -23.30 15.29 51.34
N ALA A 1085 -22.53 14.80 50.38
CA ALA A 1085 -22.07 15.58 49.24
C ALA A 1085 -22.19 14.79 47.93
N SER A 1086 -22.47 15.50 46.84
CA SER A 1086 -22.34 14.97 45.49
C SER A 1086 -20.92 15.20 45.00
N VAL A 1087 -20.37 14.22 44.28
CA VAL A 1087 -19.05 14.30 43.63
C VAL A 1087 -19.08 15.12 42.31
N GLY A 1088 -20.25 15.65 41.94
CA GLY A 1088 -20.45 16.41 40.70
C GLY A 1088 -20.75 15.53 39.49
N ARG A 1089 -20.82 16.16 38.32
CA ARG A 1089 -21.01 15.53 37.01
C ARG A 1089 -19.83 15.83 36.09
N TRP A 1090 -19.28 14.79 35.50
CA TRP A 1090 -18.16 14.83 34.57
C TRP A 1090 -18.54 14.22 33.21
N ASP A 1091 -17.73 14.43 32.18
CA ASP A 1091 -17.92 13.74 30.90
C ASP A 1091 -17.73 12.21 31.05
N PRO A 1092 -18.34 11.38 30.17
CA PRO A 1092 -18.11 9.94 30.17
C PRO A 1092 -16.63 9.56 30.02
N GLY A 1093 -16.25 8.45 30.66
CA GLY A 1093 -14.87 7.92 30.66
C GLY A 1093 -13.93 8.54 31.70
N VAL A 1094 -14.41 9.48 32.52
CA VAL A 1094 -13.59 10.09 33.58
C VAL A 1094 -13.60 9.20 34.83
N SER A 1095 -12.43 8.75 35.27
CA SER A 1095 -12.24 8.12 36.58
C SER A 1095 -12.22 9.19 37.68
N LEU A 1096 -12.91 8.96 38.79
CA LEU A 1096 -13.09 9.96 39.85
C LEU A 1096 -12.48 9.50 41.18
N LYS A 1097 -11.81 10.42 41.87
CA LYS A 1097 -11.37 10.28 43.26
C LYS A 1097 -11.86 11.46 44.09
N ALA A 1098 -12.37 11.20 45.29
CA ALA A 1098 -12.86 12.20 46.23
C ALA A 1098 -11.92 12.33 47.44
N GLN A 1099 -11.83 13.52 48.03
CA GLN A 1099 -11.07 13.78 49.26
C GLN A 1099 -11.74 14.88 50.10
N TRP A 1100 -11.94 14.62 51.39
CA TRP A 1100 -12.47 15.60 52.33
C TRP A 1100 -11.37 16.49 52.88
N VAL A 1101 -11.64 17.79 52.99
CA VAL A 1101 -10.71 18.77 53.57
C VAL A 1101 -11.42 19.65 54.61
N ILE A 1102 -10.72 19.95 55.70
CA ILE A 1102 -11.16 20.90 56.73
C ILE A 1102 -10.11 22.00 56.83
N ASN A 1103 -10.53 23.25 56.66
CA ASN A 1103 -9.62 24.43 56.62
C ASN A 1103 -8.49 24.27 55.58
N GLY A 1104 -8.78 23.63 54.44
CA GLY A 1104 -7.81 23.37 53.37
C GLY A 1104 -6.86 22.20 53.62
N LYS A 1105 -6.93 21.55 54.79
CA LYS A 1105 -6.11 20.36 55.09
C LYS A 1105 -6.90 19.07 54.86
N PRO A 1106 -6.33 18.08 54.15
CA PRO A 1106 -6.92 16.75 54.02
C PRO A 1106 -7.26 16.10 55.35
N THR A 1107 -8.42 15.47 55.43
CA THR A 1107 -8.83 14.63 56.58
C THR A 1107 -8.65 13.14 56.31
N CYS A 1108 -8.54 12.76 55.02
CA CYS A 1108 -8.31 11.39 54.57
C CYS A 1108 -7.44 11.36 53.30
N LYS A 1109 -6.97 10.16 52.92
CA LYS A 1109 -6.41 9.94 51.57
C LYS A 1109 -7.54 10.00 50.53
N PRO A 1110 -7.24 10.38 49.26
CA PRO A 1110 -8.23 10.32 48.20
C PRO A 1110 -8.74 8.89 47.98
N PHE A 1111 -10.04 8.73 47.73
CA PHE A 1111 -10.69 7.43 47.50
C PHE A 1111 -11.53 7.45 46.22
N SER A 1112 -11.62 6.32 45.52
CA SER A 1112 -12.36 6.21 44.25
C SER A 1112 -13.87 6.37 44.47
N VAL A 1113 -14.53 7.04 43.52
CA VAL A 1113 -15.98 7.26 43.52
C VAL A 1113 -16.52 7.09 42.10
N SER A 1114 -17.82 6.82 41.98
CA SER A 1114 -18.51 6.72 40.70
C SER A 1114 -19.12 8.06 40.29
N GLN A 1115 -19.36 8.22 38.98
CA GLN A 1115 -20.08 9.37 38.44
C GLN A 1115 -21.44 9.54 39.14
N GLY A 1116 -21.72 10.75 39.62
CA GLY A 1116 -22.98 11.09 40.29
C GLY A 1116 -23.15 10.52 41.70
N GLU A 1117 -22.16 9.83 42.26
CA GLU A 1117 -22.22 9.24 43.60
C GLU A 1117 -22.47 10.31 44.68
N THR A 1118 -23.29 9.97 45.68
CA THR A 1118 -23.45 10.77 46.90
C THR A 1118 -22.65 10.12 48.03
N ILE A 1119 -21.62 10.81 48.49
CA ILE A 1119 -20.72 10.33 49.53
C ILE A 1119 -21.02 10.98 50.88
N ARG A 1120 -20.65 10.29 51.96
CA ARG A 1120 -20.95 10.65 53.35
C ARG A 1120 -19.65 10.91 54.12
N TYR A 1121 -19.71 11.83 55.09
CA TYR A 1121 -18.59 12.14 55.97
C TYR A 1121 -19.06 12.65 57.33
N VAL A 1122 -18.37 12.24 58.39
CA VAL A 1122 -18.61 12.71 59.76
C VAL A 1122 -17.41 13.56 60.20
N PRO A 1123 -17.57 14.88 60.40
CA PRO A 1123 -16.47 15.73 60.82
C PRO A 1123 -16.09 15.49 62.28
N ASP A 1124 -14.78 15.35 62.53
CA ASP A 1124 -14.19 15.10 63.86
C ASP A 1124 -13.75 16.39 64.59
N ARG A 1125 -13.73 17.52 63.90
CA ARG A 1125 -13.28 18.83 64.40
C ARG A 1125 -14.02 20.00 63.76
N LYS A 1126 -14.04 21.15 64.44
CA LYS A 1126 -14.62 22.40 63.92
C LYS A 1126 -13.78 22.97 62.78
N GLY A 1127 -14.40 23.77 61.91
CA GLY A 1127 -13.71 24.43 60.79
C GLY A 1127 -14.60 24.64 59.57
N LYS A 1128 -14.00 24.87 58.41
CA LYS A 1128 -14.69 24.95 57.11
C LYS A 1128 -14.49 23.64 56.35
N LEU A 1129 -15.57 22.87 56.21
CA LEU A 1129 -15.60 21.62 55.44
C LEU A 1129 -15.71 21.91 53.94
N GLN A 1130 -14.97 21.15 53.14
CA GLN A 1130 -15.10 21.13 51.69
C GLN A 1130 -14.83 19.72 51.17
N LEU A 1131 -15.47 19.36 50.06
CA LEU A 1131 -15.17 18.17 49.29
C LEU A 1131 -14.33 18.57 48.06
N LEU A 1132 -13.25 17.83 47.82
CA LEU A 1132 -12.50 17.88 46.58
C LEU A 1132 -12.82 16.62 45.75
N THR A 1133 -13.10 16.79 44.47
CA THR A 1133 -13.25 15.68 43.52
C THR A 1133 -12.26 15.87 42.39
N THR A 1134 -11.38 14.90 42.23
CA THR A 1134 -10.37 14.83 41.19
C THR A 1134 -10.82 13.87 40.10
N GLY A 1135 -11.04 14.39 38.90
CA GLY A 1135 -11.33 13.60 37.70
C GLY A 1135 -10.08 13.40 36.85
N SER A 1136 -9.91 12.18 36.33
CA SER A 1136 -8.85 11.81 35.41
C SER A 1136 -9.43 10.94 34.30
N LYS A 1137 -9.36 11.40 33.06
CA LYS A 1137 -9.77 10.61 31.88
C LYS A 1137 -8.52 10.06 31.21
N ARG A 1138 -8.51 8.75 30.93
CA ARG A 1138 -7.48 8.14 30.06
C ARG A 1138 -7.59 8.89 28.72
N ASN A 1139 -6.56 9.67 28.39
CA ASN A 1139 -6.37 10.54 27.21
C ASN A 1139 -6.18 12.03 27.56
N TYR A 1140 -6.30 12.42 28.84
CA TYR A 1140 -6.34 13.82 29.26
C TYR A 1140 -5.78 14.12 30.66
N ALA A 1141 -5.55 15.41 30.90
CA ALA A 1141 -5.11 16.00 32.16
C ALA A 1141 -6.06 15.68 33.34
N THR A 1142 -5.47 15.57 34.53
CA THR A 1142 -6.17 15.47 35.81
C THR A 1142 -6.68 16.84 36.27
N GLU A 1143 -7.94 16.93 36.69
CA GLU A 1143 -8.54 18.16 37.22
C GLU A 1143 -9.15 17.91 38.60
N THR A 1144 -8.87 18.79 39.57
CA THR A 1144 -9.54 18.78 40.89
C THR A 1144 -10.53 19.94 41.00
N ARG A 1145 -11.79 19.61 41.30
CA ARG A 1145 -12.86 20.57 41.57
C ARG A 1145 -13.22 20.57 43.04
N SER A 1146 -13.62 21.74 43.55
CA SER A 1146 -13.98 21.91 44.95
C SER A 1146 -15.45 22.24 45.13
N SER A 1147 -16.05 21.75 46.21
CA SER A 1147 -17.43 22.08 46.58
C SER A 1147 -17.56 23.48 47.19
N ASN A 1148 -18.81 23.88 47.47
CA ASN A 1148 -19.08 24.94 48.44
C ASN A 1148 -18.40 24.61 49.79
N LYS A 1149 -17.95 25.65 50.51
CA LYS A 1149 -17.41 25.55 51.86
C LYS A 1149 -18.52 25.75 52.87
N ILE A 1150 -18.63 24.87 53.87
CA ILE A 1150 -19.64 24.99 54.93
C ILE A 1150 -18.99 25.01 56.33
N PRO A 1151 -19.50 25.79 57.29
CA PRO A 1151 -18.99 25.78 58.65
C PRO A 1151 -19.39 24.49 59.38
N ILE A 1152 -18.46 23.95 60.17
CA ILE A 1152 -18.67 22.89 61.17
C ILE A 1152 -18.67 23.55 62.54
N HIS A 1153 -19.80 23.49 63.24
CA HIS A 1153 -20.00 24.04 64.57
C HIS A 1153 -19.67 23.05 65.69
#